data_AF-A0A0R1WIZ6-F1
#
_entry.id   AF-A0A0R1WIZ6-F1
#
_cell.length_a   1.000
_cell.length_b   1.000
_cell.length_c   1.000
_cell.angle_alpha   90.00
_cell.angle_beta   90.00
_cell.angle_gamma   90.00
#
_symmetry.space_group_name_H-M   'P 1'
#
loop_
_entity.id
_entity.type
_entity.pdbx_description
1 polymer ?
#
loop_
_entity_poly.entity_id
_entity_poly.type
_entity_poly.pdbx_seq_one_letter_code
_entity_poly.pdbx_strand_id
1 'polypeptide(L)'
;MHDVYNAGQSGFQGQLTLGADPIARGDSISIISRFSRDAAGNQDYVDYWFSPFALDRQNVAWLDQVTLSDGQLTLTGWHASNQAANKANHYIIVLDSSDHNRELTRIKVAPCARPDLGRVYPGIMNADRSGFRAQIALPNDVIARGDTLTVISRYSGSADGNSDYLDYWFSPLALGQQNAASLDGVSVVKGQLQLSGWHATNAAASRPYHWVIVLDRTTGQEVGRVKVNAAVARPDVAKVYPLVSNAGQAGFSVQLSTTNMNFSHQLQAISRYSGSADGNSDYVDYWFNPICGNETNQGYLDGFDLSDGHQLKVVGWHANDISRLENNHFLILFDNTAQRQVTVTTAVTANRPDVARSLPNVVTAARAGFTGSFDLAAASLPAGHSYSVVSRYSTSSAGNGSGGQYTDYWFAPVTLDQRASWLDNIKMTSDGLHVAGWMVDAKHSDRQYAYAIVMNDGKEVARKQLTLRARPDIQKLYRTTFGSLYSGFDDVVNLDPAMVTGNLQVILRFTDDQAGNGNASDQWSQGYAANVGNFDTINVNGSGMYVSGWHAANTSVNQKYQYLIFLDAQSGQELYRVSVPDASRERADVGRAFPAIYNSDHSGFQIGFTIPDQMQHHVVRIIHRYSTDAAGNRQYTDYWSGPVDVNSYAQRLVAAWSQIINNFGAPVDIAIQLPSTGQVISWTNAPGHQFITASSVKVSILSLLMHNTGGNLNGYQQDLAQRMIRYSDNNATSTITANYLGGNGGINAIFRALGMNSSYTGEHWGWTVTTAADQLKVLNEIFLKPHSDYLNDGSRNYIKYLMNTVSPAQNWGISAGSSNFYIKDGWNYIDNPYAWNVSSIGYIPNKYTIAIYTEGKPLTNARVVIEQLAQVTRSIIG
;
A
#
# COMPACT_ATOMS: atom_id res chain seq x y z
N MET A 1 -46.80 0.24 -101.32
CA MET A 1 -46.98 0.31 -102.79
C MET A 1 -48.43 0.64 -103.05
N HIS A 2 -48.77 1.73 -103.74
CA HIS A 2 -50.17 2.13 -103.97
C HIS A 2 -50.71 1.83 -105.38
N ASP A 3 -49.89 1.34 -106.32
CA ASP A 3 -50.30 1.06 -107.71
C ASP A 3 -49.93 -0.35 -108.21
N VAL A 4 -50.05 -1.39 -107.36
CA VAL A 4 -49.83 -2.80 -107.77
C VAL A 4 -51.10 -3.62 -107.53
N TYR A 5 -51.66 -4.17 -108.60
CA TYR A 5 -52.83 -5.05 -108.57
C TYR A 5 -52.57 -6.25 -107.64
N ASN A 6 -53.48 -6.50 -106.71
CA ASN A 6 -53.43 -7.58 -105.70
C ASN A 6 -52.38 -7.44 -104.56
N ALA A 7 -51.78 -6.26 -104.36
CA ALA A 7 -50.81 -6.04 -103.27
C ALA A 7 -51.36 -6.33 -101.85
N GLY A 8 -52.67 -6.20 -101.63
CA GLY A 8 -53.32 -6.52 -100.34
C GLY A 8 -53.37 -8.02 -99.98
N GLN A 9 -53.11 -8.91 -100.94
CA GLN A 9 -52.99 -10.37 -100.72
C GLN A 9 -51.52 -10.83 -100.81
N SER A 10 -50.56 -9.90 -100.82
CA SER A 10 -49.13 -10.23 -100.96
C SER A 10 -48.52 -10.65 -99.62
N GLY A 11 -47.78 -11.75 -99.65
CA GLY A 11 -47.15 -12.37 -98.49
C GLY A 11 -47.28 -13.89 -98.54
N PHE A 12 -46.23 -14.60 -98.13
CA PHE A 12 -46.26 -16.05 -97.97
C PHE A 12 -45.63 -16.41 -96.63
N GLN A 13 -46.21 -17.39 -95.96
CA GLN A 13 -45.59 -18.08 -94.83
C GLN A 13 -45.64 -19.57 -95.16
N GLY A 14 -44.47 -20.21 -95.17
CA GLY A 14 -44.35 -21.62 -95.45
C GLY A 14 -43.21 -22.21 -94.64
N GLN A 15 -43.35 -23.49 -94.28
CA GLN A 15 -42.24 -24.26 -93.73
C GLN A 15 -41.66 -25.13 -94.84
N LEU A 16 -40.37 -24.94 -95.09
CA LEU A 16 -39.60 -25.74 -96.05
C LEU A 16 -38.66 -26.63 -95.26
N THR A 17 -38.72 -27.94 -95.51
CA THR A 17 -37.75 -28.89 -94.92
C THR A 17 -36.54 -28.96 -95.84
N LEU A 18 -35.40 -28.52 -95.35
CA LEU A 18 -34.11 -28.68 -96.04
C LEU A 18 -33.52 -30.05 -95.73
N GLY A 19 -32.89 -30.68 -96.72
CA GLY A 19 -32.13 -31.92 -96.51
C GLY A 19 -30.88 -31.67 -95.65
N ALA A 20 -30.38 -32.72 -94.99
CA ALA A 20 -29.20 -32.63 -94.12
C ALA A 20 -27.92 -32.21 -94.88
N ASP A 21 -27.74 -32.63 -96.14
CA ASP A 21 -26.53 -32.34 -96.90
C ASP A 21 -26.36 -30.86 -97.31
N PRO A 22 -27.41 -30.16 -97.83
CA PRO A 22 -27.33 -28.71 -98.05
C PRO A 22 -27.00 -27.91 -96.78
N ILE A 23 -27.53 -28.34 -95.64
CA ILE A 23 -27.30 -27.70 -94.34
C ILE A 23 -25.87 -27.95 -93.86
N ALA A 24 -25.36 -29.18 -94.01
CA ALA A 24 -24.00 -29.53 -93.65
C ALA A 24 -22.94 -28.80 -94.50
N ARG A 25 -23.18 -28.61 -95.80
CA ARG A 25 -22.29 -27.83 -96.68
C ARG A 25 -22.36 -26.32 -96.43
N GLY A 26 -23.43 -25.85 -95.80
CA GLY A 26 -23.74 -24.43 -95.66
C GLY A 26 -24.06 -23.79 -97.00
N ASP A 27 -24.83 -24.48 -97.84
CA ASP A 27 -25.20 -24.01 -99.17
C ASP A 27 -25.98 -22.68 -99.07
N SER A 28 -25.80 -21.79 -100.04
CA SER A 28 -26.63 -20.59 -100.18
C SER A 28 -27.99 -20.98 -100.72
N ILE A 29 -29.05 -20.69 -99.98
CA ILE A 29 -30.43 -21.01 -100.35
C ILE A 29 -31.09 -19.75 -100.91
N SER A 30 -31.56 -19.84 -102.16
CA SER A 30 -32.48 -18.86 -102.75
C SER A 30 -33.90 -19.39 -102.68
N ILE A 31 -34.81 -18.56 -102.20
CA ILE A 31 -36.25 -18.82 -102.31
C ILE A 31 -36.73 -18.23 -103.63
N ILE A 32 -37.65 -18.91 -104.30
CA ILE A 32 -38.31 -18.40 -105.50
C ILE A 32 -39.80 -18.35 -105.21
N SER A 33 -40.41 -17.17 -105.34
CA SER A 33 -41.88 -17.06 -105.40
C SER A 33 -42.28 -17.11 -106.86
N ARG A 34 -43.00 -18.16 -107.25
CA ARG A 34 -43.48 -18.37 -108.61
C ARG A 34 -44.99 -18.13 -108.70
N PHE A 35 -45.40 -17.22 -109.58
CA PHE A 35 -46.79 -17.08 -110.00
C PHE A 35 -46.98 -17.76 -111.35
N SER A 36 -47.82 -18.78 -111.43
CA SER A 36 -48.07 -19.58 -112.64
C SER A 36 -49.57 -19.66 -112.92
N ARG A 37 -49.93 -19.88 -114.19
CA ARG A 37 -51.31 -20.15 -114.60
C ARG A 37 -51.76 -21.59 -114.37
N ASP A 38 -50.83 -22.50 -114.06
CA ASP A 38 -51.15 -23.89 -113.75
C ASP A 38 -50.91 -24.19 -112.26
N ALA A 39 -51.70 -25.13 -111.71
CA ALA A 39 -51.68 -25.45 -110.28
C ALA A 39 -50.39 -26.16 -109.81
N ALA A 40 -49.59 -26.73 -110.71
CA ALA A 40 -48.31 -27.36 -110.43
C ALA A 40 -47.12 -26.39 -110.55
N GLY A 41 -47.33 -25.18 -111.09
CA GLY A 41 -46.34 -24.12 -111.14
C GLY A 41 -45.27 -24.27 -112.24
N ASN A 42 -45.56 -24.93 -113.36
CA ASN A 42 -44.54 -25.34 -114.34
C ASN A 42 -44.64 -24.66 -115.71
N GLN A 43 -45.74 -23.97 -116.02
CA GLN A 43 -46.00 -23.31 -117.31
C GLN A 43 -46.39 -21.83 -117.11
N ASP A 44 -46.07 -20.99 -118.10
CA ASP A 44 -46.40 -19.56 -118.16
C ASP A 44 -46.30 -18.84 -116.81
N TYR A 45 -45.10 -18.84 -116.24
CA TYR A 45 -44.85 -18.34 -114.89
C TYR A 45 -43.94 -17.12 -114.85
N VAL A 46 -44.07 -16.35 -113.77
CA VAL A 46 -43.18 -15.25 -113.40
C VAL A 46 -42.56 -15.57 -112.04
N ASP A 47 -41.24 -15.56 -111.99
CA ASP A 47 -40.46 -15.84 -110.79
C ASP A 47 -39.93 -14.55 -110.17
N TYR A 48 -40.10 -14.43 -108.87
CA TYR A 48 -39.31 -13.52 -108.06
C TYR A 48 -38.29 -14.30 -107.25
N TRP A 49 -37.01 -14.07 -107.55
CA TRP A 49 -35.89 -14.67 -106.83
C TRP A 49 -35.56 -13.80 -105.63
N PHE A 50 -35.72 -14.36 -104.44
CA PHE A 50 -35.24 -13.72 -103.22
C PHE A 50 -33.71 -13.81 -103.18
N SER A 51 -33.08 -12.81 -102.55
CA SER A 51 -31.64 -12.81 -102.33
C SER A 51 -31.24 -14.12 -101.62
N PRO A 52 -30.20 -14.83 -102.12
CA PRO A 52 -29.72 -16.01 -101.43
C PRO A 52 -29.29 -15.67 -100.01
N PHE A 53 -29.60 -16.53 -99.06
CA PHE A 53 -29.03 -16.47 -97.71
C PHE A 53 -28.20 -17.72 -97.48
N ALA A 54 -27.01 -17.54 -96.90
CA ALA A 54 -26.16 -18.66 -96.52
C ALA A 54 -26.68 -19.28 -95.23
N LEU A 55 -26.72 -20.61 -95.18
CA LEU A 55 -26.97 -21.33 -93.93
C LEU A 55 -25.77 -21.14 -92.99
N ASP A 56 -26.06 -20.98 -91.70
CA ASP A 56 -25.03 -20.75 -90.68
C ASP A 56 -24.02 -21.90 -90.67
N ARG A 57 -22.73 -21.59 -90.65
CA ARG A 57 -21.62 -22.55 -90.58
C ARG A 57 -20.84 -22.50 -89.27
N GLN A 58 -21.34 -21.79 -88.27
CA GLN A 58 -20.70 -21.70 -86.97
C GLN A 58 -20.47 -23.09 -86.36
N ASN A 59 -19.34 -23.23 -85.67
CA ASN A 59 -18.94 -24.42 -84.94
C ASN A 59 -18.65 -23.98 -83.51
N VAL A 60 -19.66 -24.04 -82.65
CA VAL A 60 -19.65 -23.47 -81.31
C VAL A 60 -19.85 -24.56 -80.27
N ALA A 61 -19.14 -24.46 -79.15
CA ALA A 61 -19.23 -25.42 -78.06
C ALA A 61 -18.75 -24.80 -76.75
N TRP A 62 -19.15 -25.41 -75.63
CA TRP A 62 -18.66 -25.05 -74.30
C TRP A 62 -18.73 -26.24 -73.34
N LEU A 63 -17.88 -26.24 -72.30
CA LEU A 63 -17.96 -27.17 -71.18
C LEU A 63 -18.61 -26.47 -69.99
N ASP A 64 -19.81 -26.91 -69.63
CA ASP A 64 -20.58 -26.37 -68.50
C ASP A 64 -20.01 -26.81 -67.15
N GLN A 65 -19.52 -28.06 -67.06
CA GLN A 65 -18.91 -28.60 -65.84
C GLN A 65 -17.81 -29.59 -66.19
N VAL A 66 -16.69 -29.46 -65.49
CA VAL A 66 -15.55 -30.38 -65.54
C VAL A 66 -15.17 -30.74 -64.11
N THR A 67 -15.31 -32.00 -63.75
CA THR A 67 -14.96 -32.50 -62.42
C THR A 67 -14.28 -33.86 -62.50
N LEU A 68 -13.26 -34.08 -61.68
CA LEU A 68 -12.58 -35.36 -61.49
C LEU A 68 -12.83 -35.85 -60.07
N SER A 69 -13.42 -37.03 -59.91
CA SER A 69 -13.66 -37.66 -58.62
C SER A 69 -13.44 -39.16 -58.73
N ASP A 70 -12.67 -39.75 -57.82
CA ASP A 70 -12.39 -41.20 -57.75
C ASP A 70 -11.99 -41.82 -59.10
N GLY A 71 -11.09 -41.14 -59.82
CA GLY A 71 -10.59 -41.56 -61.13
C GLY A 71 -11.55 -41.32 -62.29
N GLN A 72 -12.73 -40.74 -62.06
CA GLN A 72 -13.73 -40.47 -63.07
C GLN A 72 -13.79 -38.98 -63.43
N LEU A 73 -13.38 -38.64 -64.66
CA LEU A 73 -13.58 -37.34 -65.26
C LEU A 73 -15.01 -37.24 -65.80
N THR A 74 -15.82 -36.37 -65.19
CA THR A 74 -17.15 -36.02 -65.66
C THR A 74 -17.09 -34.71 -66.43
N LEU A 75 -17.59 -34.75 -67.67
CA LEU A 75 -17.69 -33.60 -68.57
C LEU A 75 -19.16 -33.41 -68.93
N THR A 76 -19.69 -32.23 -68.70
CA THR A 76 -20.97 -31.81 -69.30
C THR A 76 -20.74 -30.56 -70.12
N GLY A 77 -21.35 -30.49 -71.29
CA GLY A 77 -21.19 -29.38 -72.19
C GLY A 77 -22.16 -29.46 -73.36
N TRP A 78 -21.85 -28.71 -74.40
CA TRP A 78 -22.62 -28.71 -75.64
C TRP A 78 -21.73 -28.43 -76.84
N HIS A 79 -22.15 -28.89 -78.02
CA HIS A 79 -21.48 -28.65 -79.31
C HIS A 79 -22.53 -28.51 -80.41
N ALA A 80 -22.67 -27.32 -80.98
CA ALA A 80 -23.67 -27.00 -81.99
C ALA A 80 -23.02 -26.55 -83.31
N SER A 81 -23.43 -27.16 -84.42
CA SER A 81 -23.03 -26.76 -85.76
C SER A 81 -23.94 -27.39 -86.82
N ASN A 82 -24.36 -26.61 -87.81
CA ASN A 82 -25.03 -27.13 -88.99
C ASN A 82 -24.14 -28.06 -89.82
N GLN A 83 -22.81 -27.91 -89.74
CA GLN A 83 -21.85 -28.79 -90.42
C GLN A 83 -21.91 -30.24 -89.91
N ALA A 84 -22.59 -30.49 -88.78
CA ALA A 84 -22.89 -31.82 -88.25
C ALA A 84 -24.24 -32.39 -88.74
N ALA A 85 -25.02 -31.68 -89.56
CA ALA A 85 -26.39 -32.09 -89.91
C ALA A 85 -26.49 -33.46 -90.57
N ASN A 86 -25.47 -33.88 -91.33
CA ASN A 86 -25.39 -35.21 -91.96
C ASN A 86 -24.51 -36.22 -91.18
N LYS A 87 -24.17 -35.91 -89.92
CA LYS A 87 -23.28 -36.72 -89.08
C LYS A 87 -24.05 -37.38 -87.94
N ALA A 88 -24.25 -38.69 -88.02
CA ALA A 88 -25.11 -39.43 -87.08
C ALA A 88 -24.46 -39.75 -85.72
N ASN A 89 -23.13 -39.61 -85.57
CA ASN A 89 -22.41 -40.01 -84.38
C ASN A 89 -21.78 -38.80 -83.68
N HIS A 90 -21.88 -38.72 -82.36
CA HIS A 90 -21.25 -37.70 -81.52
C HIS A 90 -20.34 -38.38 -80.51
N TYR A 91 -19.07 -38.00 -80.50
CA TYR A 91 -18.02 -38.57 -79.66
C TYR A 91 -17.38 -37.49 -78.80
N ILE A 92 -17.07 -37.83 -77.55
CA ILE A 92 -16.10 -37.09 -76.74
C ILE A 92 -14.81 -37.89 -76.74
N ILE A 93 -13.73 -37.27 -77.19
CA ILE A 93 -12.39 -37.84 -77.26
C ILE A 93 -11.54 -37.10 -76.23
N VAL A 94 -10.79 -37.85 -75.43
CA VAL A 94 -9.83 -37.27 -74.47
C VAL A 94 -8.44 -37.75 -74.83
N LEU A 95 -7.56 -36.80 -75.07
CA LEU A 95 -6.15 -37.02 -75.36
C LEU A 95 -5.33 -36.59 -74.14
N ASP A 96 -4.26 -37.32 -73.87
CA ASP A 96 -3.20 -36.90 -72.98
C ASP A 96 -2.21 -36.03 -73.76
N SER A 97 -2.31 -34.73 -73.61
CA SER A 97 -1.44 -33.76 -74.29
C SER A 97 0.00 -33.82 -73.77
N SER A 98 0.21 -34.41 -72.60
CA SER A 98 1.52 -34.51 -71.96
C SER A 98 2.29 -35.72 -72.48
N ASP A 99 1.59 -36.70 -73.04
CA ASP A 99 2.14 -37.90 -73.68
C ASP A 99 1.82 -37.91 -75.19
N HIS A 100 2.38 -36.93 -75.92
CA HIS A 100 2.30 -36.86 -77.39
C HIS A 100 0.88 -36.92 -77.97
N ASN A 101 -0.12 -36.38 -77.27
CA ASN A 101 -1.54 -36.45 -77.63
C ASN A 101 -2.08 -37.87 -77.75
N ARG A 102 -1.57 -38.81 -76.93
CA ARG A 102 -2.08 -40.18 -76.85
C ARG A 102 -3.57 -40.16 -76.52
N GLU A 103 -4.39 -40.78 -77.38
CA GLU A 103 -5.83 -40.94 -77.13
C GLU A 103 -6.04 -41.86 -75.92
N LEU A 104 -6.58 -41.30 -74.83
CA LEU A 104 -6.91 -42.06 -73.62
C LEU A 104 -8.22 -42.81 -73.80
N THR A 105 -9.21 -42.13 -74.37
CA THR A 105 -10.52 -42.71 -74.64
C THR A 105 -11.29 -41.95 -75.69
N ARG A 106 -12.28 -42.62 -76.25
CA ARG A 106 -13.34 -42.06 -77.08
C ARG A 106 -14.66 -42.72 -76.71
N ILE A 107 -15.63 -41.89 -76.36
CA ILE A 107 -16.95 -42.35 -75.92
C ILE A 107 -18.02 -41.72 -76.79
N LYS A 108 -18.90 -42.56 -77.34
CA LYS A 108 -20.11 -42.07 -78.05
C LYS A 108 -21.08 -41.49 -77.03
N VAL A 109 -21.49 -40.24 -77.21
CA VAL A 109 -22.43 -39.55 -76.32
C VAL A 109 -23.81 -39.40 -76.96
N ALA A 110 -24.84 -39.43 -76.12
CA ALA A 110 -26.20 -39.19 -76.53
C ALA A 110 -26.53 -37.68 -76.46
N PRO A 111 -27.23 -37.11 -77.47
CA PRO A 111 -27.62 -35.71 -77.47
C PRO A 111 -28.61 -35.38 -76.34
N CYS A 112 -28.24 -34.42 -75.49
CA CYS A 112 -29.05 -33.87 -74.41
C CYS A 112 -29.74 -32.57 -74.84
N ALA A 113 -30.95 -32.32 -74.31
CA ALA A 113 -31.71 -31.12 -74.64
C ALA A 113 -31.06 -29.85 -74.07
N ARG A 114 -31.00 -28.80 -74.89
CA ARG A 114 -30.53 -27.44 -74.57
C ARG A 114 -31.43 -26.37 -75.19
N PRO A 115 -32.69 -26.23 -74.72
CA PRO A 115 -33.64 -25.25 -75.27
C PRO A 115 -33.18 -23.79 -75.14
N ASP A 116 -32.28 -23.52 -74.20
CA ASP A 116 -31.59 -22.25 -74.05
C ASP A 116 -30.73 -21.94 -75.27
N LEU A 117 -30.01 -22.95 -75.79
CA LEU A 117 -29.12 -22.77 -76.94
C LEU A 117 -29.85 -22.67 -78.26
N GLY A 118 -30.98 -23.36 -78.47
CA GLY A 118 -31.76 -23.14 -79.70
C GLY A 118 -32.44 -21.78 -79.76
N ARG A 119 -32.65 -21.11 -78.61
CA ARG A 119 -33.05 -19.69 -78.60
C ARG A 119 -31.89 -18.74 -78.94
N VAL A 120 -30.67 -19.06 -78.49
CA VAL A 120 -29.47 -18.24 -78.77
C VAL A 120 -28.98 -18.44 -80.20
N TYR A 121 -29.07 -19.67 -80.72
CA TYR A 121 -28.63 -20.08 -82.05
C TYR A 121 -29.78 -20.70 -82.87
N PRO A 122 -30.85 -19.94 -83.19
CA PRO A 122 -32.03 -20.46 -83.89
C PRO A 122 -31.74 -20.90 -85.33
N GLY A 123 -30.60 -20.48 -85.89
CA GLY A 123 -30.14 -20.88 -87.22
C GLY A 123 -29.31 -22.17 -87.25
N ILE A 124 -28.99 -22.76 -86.10
CA ILE A 124 -28.23 -24.02 -85.99
C ILE A 124 -29.18 -25.17 -85.63
N MET A 125 -29.35 -26.12 -86.55
CA MET A 125 -30.33 -27.20 -86.44
C MET A 125 -30.21 -28.02 -85.16
N ASN A 126 -28.99 -28.37 -84.74
CA ASN A 126 -28.78 -29.22 -83.58
C ASN A 126 -28.68 -28.44 -82.26
N ALA A 127 -28.86 -27.11 -82.24
CA ALA A 127 -28.65 -26.29 -81.05
C ALA A 127 -29.53 -26.72 -79.86
N ASP A 128 -30.81 -26.99 -80.09
CA ASP A 128 -31.76 -27.46 -79.06
C ASP A 128 -31.43 -28.85 -78.48
N ARG A 129 -30.56 -29.62 -79.14
CA ARG A 129 -30.12 -30.95 -78.72
C ARG A 129 -28.60 -31.10 -78.74
N SER A 130 -27.88 -29.99 -78.57
CA SER A 130 -26.42 -29.94 -78.69
C SER A 130 -25.70 -30.41 -77.43
N GLY A 131 -26.41 -30.62 -76.32
CA GLY A 131 -25.82 -30.98 -75.04
C GLY A 131 -25.23 -32.39 -75.02
N PHE A 132 -24.26 -32.63 -74.16
CA PHE A 132 -23.71 -33.94 -73.87
C PHE A 132 -23.30 -34.07 -72.40
N ARG A 133 -23.22 -35.32 -71.95
CA ARG A 133 -22.59 -35.72 -70.70
C ARG A 133 -21.71 -36.94 -70.94
N ALA A 134 -20.45 -36.88 -70.52
CA ALA A 134 -19.50 -37.97 -70.58
C ALA A 134 -18.93 -38.25 -69.18
N GLN A 135 -18.75 -39.53 -68.87
CA GLN A 135 -18.02 -40.00 -67.69
C GLN A 135 -16.90 -40.91 -68.18
N ILE A 136 -15.68 -40.55 -67.81
CA ILE A 136 -14.45 -41.10 -68.39
C ILE A 136 -13.56 -41.57 -67.25
N ALA A 137 -13.27 -42.87 -67.20
CA ALA A 137 -12.24 -43.42 -66.33
C ALA A 137 -10.87 -42.98 -66.86
N LEU A 138 -10.11 -42.24 -66.05
CA LEU A 138 -8.73 -41.88 -66.36
C LEU A 138 -7.78 -42.89 -65.71
N PRO A 139 -6.68 -43.26 -66.38
CA PRO A 139 -5.62 -44.06 -65.76
C PRO A 139 -5.01 -43.34 -64.54
N ASN A 140 -4.73 -44.09 -63.47
CA ASN A 140 -4.17 -43.53 -62.24
C ASN A 140 -2.81 -42.85 -62.45
N ASP A 141 -2.00 -43.30 -63.40
CA ASP A 141 -0.71 -42.69 -63.73
C ASP A 141 -0.87 -41.31 -64.38
N VAL A 142 -1.88 -41.13 -65.25
CA VAL A 142 -2.22 -39.83 -65.86
C VAL A 142 -2.66 -38.83 -64.80
N ILE A 143 -3.52 -39.28 -63.87
CA ILE A 143 -3.95 -38.45 -62.74
C ILE A 143 -2.75 -38.11 -61.85
N ALA A 144 -1.96 -39.10 -61.44
CA ALA A 144 -0.85 -38.92 -60.50
C ALA A 144 0.26 -38.01 -61.03
N ARG A 145 0.53 -38.01 -62.34
CA ARG A 145 1.46 -37.07 -62.97
C ARG A 145 0.90 -35.64 -63.05
N GLY A 146 -0.41 -35.46 -62.94
CA GLY A 146 -1.06 -34.15 -63.09
C GLY A 146 -1.09 -33.68 -64.54
N ASP A 147 -1.22 -34.62 -65.48
CA ASP A 147 -1.12 -34.37 -66.91
C ASP A 147 -2.18 -33.36 -67.41
N THR A 148 -1.89 -32.72 -68.54
CA THR A 148 -2.83 -31.85 -69.26
C THR A 148 -3.61 -32.66 -70.28
N LEU A 149 -4.94 -32.58 -70.22
CA LEU A 149 -5.84 -33.30 -71.12
C LEU A 149 -6.40 -32.37 -72.20
N THR A 150 -6.44 -32.84 -73.44
CA THR A 150 -7.22 -32.19 -74.50
C THR A 150 -8.55 -32.91 -74.66
N VAL A 151 -9.64 -32.16 -74.62
CA VAL A 151 -10.99 -32.69 -74.86
C VAL A 151 -11.46 -32.23 -76.23
N ILE A 152 -11.96 -33.18 -77.02
CA ILE A 152 -12.51 -32.92 -78.35
C ILE A 152 -13.96 -33.40 -78.35
N SER A 153 -14.87 -32.53 -78.80
CA SER A 153 -16.21 -32.93 -79.19
C SER A 153 -16.25 -33.13 -80.70
N ARG A 154 -16.57 -34.35 -81.14
CA ARG A 154 -16.53 -34.76 -82.55
C ARG A 154 -17.89 -35.23 -83.03
N TYR A 155 -18.41 -34.63 -84.09
CA TYR A 155 -19.47 -35.23 -84.91
C TYR A 155 -18.86 -36.02 -86.06
N SER A 156 -19.33 -37.23 -86.35
CA SER A 156 -18.81 -38.06 -87.46
C SER A 156 -19.90 -38.81 -88.20
N GLY A 157 -19.77 -38.88 -89.53
CA GLY A 157 -20.59 -39.75 -90.38
C GLY A 157 -20.24 -41.24 -90.23
N SER A 158 -18.99 -41.55 -89.85
CA SER A 158 -18.52 -42.92 -89.63
C SER A 158 -18.88 -43.46 -88.25
N ALA A 159 -19.21 -44.76 -88.18
CA ALA A 159 -19.60 -45.41 -86.93
C ALA A 159 -18.46 -45.50 -85.91
N ASP A 160 -17.19 -45.52 -86.33
CA ASP A 160 -16.01 -45.54 -85.45
C ASP A 160 -15.51 -44.14 -85.07
N GLY A 161 -16.00 -43.10 -85.74
CA GLY A 161 -15.62 -41.71 -85.49
C GLY A 161 -14.28 -41.29 -86.11
N ASN A 162 -13.70 -42.07 -87.03
CA ASN A 162 -12.36 -41.83 -87.59
C ASN A 162 -12.35 -41.12 -88.96
N SER A 163 -13.49 -40.99 -89.62
CA SER A 163 -13.58 -40.30 -90.91
C SER A 163 -14.84 -39.42 -91.00
N ASP A 164 -14.87 -38.53 -91.99
CA ASP A 164 -15.99 -37.60 -92.24
C ASP A 164 -16.47 -36.90 -90.96
N TYR A 165 -15.56 -36.20 -90.28
CA TYR A 165 -15.82 -35.63 -88.95
C TYR A 165 -15.66 -34.11 -88.89
N LEU A 166 -16.34 -33.53 -87.89
CA LEU A 166 -16.26 -32.14 -87.48
C LEU A 166 -15.89 -32.09 -86.00
N ASP A 167 -14.76 -31.45 -85.69
CA ASP A 167 -14.25 -31.34 -84.34
C ASP A 167 -14.46 -29.95 -83.76
N TYR A 168 -14.68 -29.92 -82.46
CA TYR A 168 -14.43 -28.76 -81.63
C TYR A 168 -13.41 -29.14 -80.55
N TRP A 169 -12.33 -28.38 -80.47
CA TRP A 169 -11.24 -28.57 -79.51
C TRP A 169 -11.46 -27.62 -78.34
N PHE A 170 -11.73 -28.16 -77.15
CA PHE A 170 -11.86 -27.35 -75.95
C PHE A 170 -10.49 -26.87 -75.46
N SER A 171 -10.49 -25.84 -74.60
CA SER A 171 -9.27 -25.44 -73.90
C SER A 171 -8.71 -26.62 -73.08
N PRO A 172 -7.37 -26.83 -73.07
CA PRO A 172 -6.78 -27.94 -72.34
C PRO A 172 -7.11 -27.90 -70.84
N LEU A 173 -7.37 -29.06 -70.26
CA LEU A 173 -7.66 -29.26 -68.84
C LEU A 173 -6.39 -29.70 -68.13
N ALA A 174 -5.76 -28.82 -67.35
CA ALA A 174 -4.64 -29.20 -66.51
C ALA A 174 -5.15 -29.87 -65.23
N LEU A 175 -4.87 -31.17 -65.05
CA LEU A 175 -5.19 -31.85 -63.78
C LEU A 175 -4.32 -31.30 -62.64
N GLY A 176 -3.05 -31.03 -62.93
CA GLY A 176 -2.10 -30.43 -62.00
C GLY A 176 -1.69 -31.34 -60.83
N GLN A 177 -0.65 -30.91 -60.11
CA GLN A 177 -0.09 -31.63 -58.96
C GLN A 177 -0.40 -30.92 -57.64
N GLN A 178 -1.64 -30.44 -57.49
CA GLN A 178 -2.05 -29.77 -56.25
C GLN A 178 -1.83 -30.69 -55.05
N ASN A 179 -1.27 -30.13 -53.98
CA ASN A 179 -1.00 -30.82 -52.73
C ASN A 179 -1.52 -29.95 -51.58
N ALA A 180 -2.80 -30.07 -51.28
CA ALA A 180 -3.50 -29.22 -50.32
C ALA A 180 -4.03 -30.05 -49.15
N ALA A 181 -3.96 -29.51 -47.94
CA ALA A 181 -4.46 -30.19 -46.76
C ALA A 181 -4.78 -29.15 -45.66
N SER A 182 -5.60 -29.57 -44.70
CA SER A 182 -5.79 -28.84 -43.44
C SER A 182 -5.97 -29.82 -42.30
N LEU A 183 -5.52 -29.42 -41.11
CA LEU A 183 -5.79 -30.12 -39.86
C LEU A 183 -6.97 -29.41 -39.19
N ASP A 184 -8.11 -30.09 -39.12
CA ASP A 184 -9.37 -29.53 -38.63
C ASP A 184 -9.50 -29.64 -37.10
N GLY A 185 -8.89 -30.67 -36.51
CA GLY A 185 -9.05 -30.96 -35.09
C GLY A 185 -7.84 -31.66 -34.49
N VAL A 186 -7.44 -31.20 -33.30
CA VAL A 186 -6.41 -31.82 -32.45
C VAL A 186 -6.88 -31.79 -31.01
N SER A 187 -6.92 -32.96 -30.37
CA SER A 187 -7.24 -33.12 -28.94
C SER A 187 -6.63 -34.38 -28.37
N VAL A 188 -6.54 -34.49 -27.04
CA VAL A 188 -6.16 -35.73 -26.36
C VAL A 188 -7.33 -36.22 -25.52
N VAL A 189 -7.75 -37.46 -25.77
CA VAL A 189 -8.86 -38.10 -25.05
C VAL A 189 -8.40 -39.46 -24.57
N LYS A 190 -8.48 -39.71 -23.25
CA LYS A 190 -8.11 -40.99 -22.62
C LYS A 190 -6.70 -41.48 -23.02
N GLY A 191 -5.72 -40.58 -23.05
CA GLY A 191 -4.33 -40.92 -23.41
C GLY A 191 -4.11 -41.25 -24.90
N GLN A 192 -5.05 -40.87 -25.77
CA GLN A 192 -4.93 -40.98 -27.22
C GLN A 192 -5.00 -39.59 -27.85
N LEU A 193 -4.03 -39.24 -28.69
CA LEU A 193 -4.05 -38.06 -29.54
C LEU A 193 -5.02 -38.30 -30.70
N GLN A 194 -6.06 -37.48 -30.78
CA GLN A 194 -7.03 -37.49 -31.87
C GLN A 194 -6.69 -36.40 -32.87
N LEU A 195 -6.55 -36.80 -34.14
CA LEU A 195 -6.28 -35.90 -35.25
C LEU A 195 -7.35 -36.09 -36.32
N SER A 196 -7.93 -34.98 -36.78
CA SER A 196 -8.85 -34.97 -37.92
C SER A 196 -8.48 -33.87 -38.89
N GLY A 197 -8.65 -34.11 -40.18
CA GLY A 197 -8.29 -33.16 -41.23
C GLY A 197 -8.62 -33.71 -42.61
N TRP A 198 -7.99 -33.14 -43.63
CA TRP A 198 -8.08 -33.61 -45.01
C TRP A 198 -6.77 -33.39 -45.76
N HIS A 199 -6.50 -34.21 -46.78
CA HIS A 199 -5.34 -34.12 -47.66
C HIS A 199 -5.74 -34.48 -49.11
N ALA A 200 -5.90 -33.46 -49.95
CA ALA A 200 -6.32 -33.58 -51.35
C ALA A 200 -5.11 -33.41 -52.28
N THR A 201 -4.81 -34.46 -53.05
CA THR A 201 -3.76 -34.44 -54.06
C THR A 201 -3.97 -35.49 -55.15
N ASN A 202 -3.75 -35.11 -56.40
CA ASN A 202 -3.78 -36.05 -57.52
C ASN A 202 -2.66 -37.09 -57.46
N ALA A 203 -1.54 -36.77 -56.81
CA ALA A 203 -0.44 -37.72 -56.58
C ALA A 203 -0.88 -38.93 -55.74
N ALA A 204 -2.01 -38.87 -55.02
CA ALA A 204 -2.55 -40.01 -54.29
C ALA A 204 -3.11 -41.12 -55.21
N ALA A 205 -3.41 -40.84 -56.48
CA ALA A 205 -4.09 -41.79 -57.37
C ALA A 205 -3.31 -43.11 -57.59
N SER A 206 -1.98 -43.08 -57.53
CA SER A 206 -1.13 -44.28 -57.61
C SER A 206 -0.65 -44.80 -56.25
N ARG A 207 -1.17 -44.25 -55.13
CA ARG A 207 -0.65 -44.43 -53.77
C ARG A 207 -1.77 -44.78 -52.78
N PRO A 208 -2.19 -46.05 -52.70
CA PRO A 208 -3.41 -46.45 -51.99
C PRO A 208 -3.31 -46.42 -50.45
N TYR A 209 -2.11 -46.27 -49.88
CA TYR A 209 -1.91 -46.33 -48.43
C TYR A 209 -1.83 -44.92 -47.83
N HIS A 210 -2.85 -44.53 -47.07
CA HIS A 210 -2.88 -43.25 -46.35
C HIS A 210 -2.47 -43.43 -44.89
N TRP A 211 -1.46 -42.67 -44.47
CA TRP A 211 -0.90 -42.68 -43.12
C TRP A 211 -0.96 -41.28 -42.51
N VAL A 212 -1.23 -41.23 -41.21
CA VAL A 212 -0.96 -40.04 -40.38
C VAL A 212 0.21 -40.38 -39.47
N ILE A 213 1.25 -39.56 -39.53
CA ILE A 213 2.51 -39.74 -38.80
C ILE A 213 2.69 -38.53 -37.89
N VAL A 214 3.17 -38.74 -36.67
CA VAL A 214 3.54 -37.68 -35.73
C VAL A 214 5.04 -37.72 -35.54
N LEU A 215 5.69 -36.65 -35.96
CA LEU A 215 7.13 -36.44 -35.79
C LEU A 215 7.35 -35.49 -34.62
N ASP A 216 8.24 -35.86 -33.71
CA ASP A 216 8.81 -34.94 -32.75
C ASP A 216 9.99 -34.21 -33.41
N ARG A 217 9.79 -32.93 -33.77
CA ARG A 217 10.84 -32.12 -34.39
C ARG A 217 11.98 -31.76 -33.43
N THR A 218 11.72 -31.77 -32.12
CA THR A 218 12.73 -31.46 -31.11
C THR A 218 13.79 -32.56 -31.09
N THR A 219 13.39 -33.83 -31.21
CA THR A 219 14.30 -34.98 -31.22
C THR A 219 14.61 -35.50 -32.63
N GLY A 220 13.82 -35.10 -33.63
CA GLY A 220 13.88 -35.63 -35.00
C GLY A 220 13.32 -37.04 -35.14
N GLN A 221 12.63 -37.56 -34.12
CA GLN A 221 12.12 -38.93 -34.11
C GLN A 221 10.63 -39.00 -34.42
N GLU A 222 10.24 -40.07 -35.10
CA GLU A 222 8.82 -40.42 -35.20
C GLU A 222 8.34 -40.99 -33.87
N VAL A 223 7.26 -40.43 -33.33
CA VAL A 223 6.68 -40.82 -32.04
C VAL A 223 5.37 -41.60 -32.18
N GLY A 224 4.83 -41.67 -33.40
CA GLY A 224 3.70 -42.54 -33.72
C GLY A 224 3.27 -42.43 -35.17
N ARG A 225 2.67 -43.50 -35.69
CA ARG A 225 1.96 -43.51 -36.96
C ARG A 225 0.69 -44.33 -36.88
N VAL A 226 -0.28 -44.03 -37.72
CA VAL A 226 -1.54 -44.76 -37.83
C VAL A 226 -2.02 -44.75 -39.27
N LYS A 227 -2.51 -45.89 -39.75
CA LYS A 227 -3.10 -46.02 -41.08
C LYS A 227 -4.52 -45.46 -41.06
N VAL A 228 -4.86 -44.65 -42.04
CA VAL A 228 -6.24 -44.20 -42.29
C VAL A 228 -6.97 -45.33 -43.02
N ASN A 229 -7.85 -46.03 -42.31
CA ASN A 229 -8.58 -47.19 -42.87
C ASN A 229 -9.87 -46.80 -43.60
N ALA A 230 -10.47 -45.67 -43.24
CA ALA A 230 -11.67 -45.14 -43.85
C ALA A 230 -11.48 -43.65 -44.13
N ALA A 231 -11.63 -43.27 -45.39
CA ALA A 231 -11.70 -41.88 -45.78
C ALA A 231 -12.96 -41.23 -45.22
N VAL A 232 -12.86 -39.95 -44.86
CA VAL A 232 -13.98 -39.12 -44.45
C VAL A 232 -14.38 -38.24 -45.64
N ALA A 233 -15.66 -38.26 -46.00
CA ALA A 233 -16.16 -37.50 -47.14
C ALA A 233 -16.04 -35.99 -46.93
N ARG A 234 -15.58 -35.27 -47.96
CA ARG A 234 -15.36 -33.80 -47.97
C ARG A 234 -15.93 -33.13 -49.24
N PRO A 235 -17.27 -33.00 -49.35
CA PRO A 235 -17.91 -32.32 -50.48
C PRO A 235 -17.49 -30.84 -50.61
N ASP A 236 -17.15 -30.21 -49.49
CA ASP A 236 -16.63 -28.84 -49.42
C ASP A 236 -15.25 -28.72 -50.09
N VAL A 237 -14.35 -29.69 -49.86
CA VAL A 237 -13.03 -29.75 -50.50
C VAL A 237 -13.16 -30.05 -51.99
N ALA A 238 -14.03 -30.99 -52.38
CA ALA A 238 -14.31 -31.30 -53.79
C ALA A 238 -14.85 -30.10 -54.58
N LYS A 239 -15.62 -29.21 -53.94
CA LYS A 239 -16.12 -27.99 -54.57
C LYS A 239 -15.02 -26.98 -54.85
N VAL A 240 -14.02 -26.88 -53.96
CA VAL A 240 -12.87 -25.97 -54.11
C VAL A 240 -11.83 -26.55 -55.08
N TYR A 241 -11.65 -27.87 -55.08
CA TYR A 241 -10.67 -28.58 -55.90
C TYR A 241 -11.35 -29.59 -56.86
N PRO A 242 -12.12 -29.12 -57.86
CA PRO A 242 -12.94 -29.98 -58.71
C PRO A 242 -12.14 -30.89 -59.65
N LEU A 243 -10.84 -30.63 -59.86
CA LEU A 243 -9.95 -31.45 -60.70
C LEU A 243 -8.98 -32.31 -59.88
N VAL A 244 -9.17 -32.40 -58.56
CA VAL A 244 -8.38 -33.27 -57.69
C VAL A 244 -9.17 -34.52 -57.35
N SER A 245 -8.72 -35.67 -57.86
CA SER A 245 -9.47 -36.93 -57.86
C SER A 245 -9.92 -37.39 -56.48
N ASN A 246 -9.08 -37.26 -55.45
CA ASN A 246 -9.41 -37.71 -54.10
C ASN A 246 -10.09 -36.63 -53.25
N ALA A 247 -10.36 -35.43 -53.77
CA ALA A 247 -10.83 -34.28 -52.97
C ALA A 247 -12.12 -34.58 -52.19
N GLY A 248 -13.07 -35.31 -52.80
CA GLY A 248 -14.32 -35.72 -52.15
C GLY A 248 -14.16 -36.75 -51.03
N GLN A 249 -13.02 -37.44 -50.97
CA GLN A 249 -12.67 -38.48 -49.97
C GLN A 249 -11.34 -38.14 -49.27
N ALA A 250 -10.95 -36.87 -49.25
CA ALA A 250 -9.64 -36.44 -48.75
C ALA A 250 -9.56 -36.46 -47.21
N GLY A 251 -10.69 -36.60 -46.51
CA GLY A 251 -10.75 -36.47 -45.07
C GLY A 251 -10.18 -37.66 -44.31
N PHE A 252 -9.67 -37.42 -43.11
CA PHE A 252 -9.23 -38.44 -42.17
C PHE A 252 -9.63 -38.08 -40.74
N SER A 253 -9.80 -39.11 -39.91
CA SER A 253 -9.96 -39.00 -38.46
C SER A 253 -9.30 -40.20 -37.82
N VAL A 254 -8.28 -39.97 -37.00
CA VAL A 254 -7.41 -41.02 -36.46
C VAL A 254 -7.08 -40.79 -34.98
N GLN A 255 -6.67 -41.87 -34.31
CA GLN A 255 -6.24 -41.86 -32.92
C GLN A 255 -4.86 -42.51 -32.82
N LEU A 256 -3.96 -41.88 -32.06
CA LEU A 256 -2.61 -42.37 -31.80
C LEU A 256 -2.34 -42.42 -30.30
N SER A 257 -1.61 -43.43 -29.84
CA SER A 257 -1.19 -43.50 -28.44
C SER A 257 -0.23 -42.37 -28.09
N THR A 258 -0.39 -41.74 -26.92
CA THR A 258 0.49 -40.67 -26.46
C THR A 258 1.71 -41.16 -25.70
N THR A 259 1.91 -42.48 -25.56
CA THR A 259 2.96 -43.09 -24.72
C THR A 259 4.38 -42.59 -25.04
N ASN A 260 4.69 -42.38 -26.32
CA ASN A 260 6.02 -41.94 -26.77
C ASN A 260 6.06 -40.44 -27.16
N MET A 261 4.99 -39.70 -26.90
CA MET A 261 4.87 -38.28 -27.25
C MET A 261 5.28 -37.44 -26.05
N ASN A 262 6.00 -36.34 -26.26
CA ASN A 262 6.18 -35.31 -25.24
C ASN A 262 5.50 -34.02 -25.73
N PHE A 263 4.44 -33.57 -25.07
CA PHE A 263 3.70 -32.39 -25.53
C PHE A 263 4.46 -31.07 -25.29
N SER A 264 5.51 -31.07 -24.46
CA SER A 264 6.42 -29.92 -24.39
C SER A 264 7.36 -29.82 -25.59
N HIS A 265 7.44 -30.85 -26.44
CA HIS A 265 8.23 -30.85 -27.67
C HIS A 265 7.42 -30.38 -28.88
N GLN A 266 8.11 -30.01 -29.95
CA GLN A 266 7.48 -29.57 -31.20
C GLN A 266 6.95 -30.76 -32.01
N LEU A 267 5.80 -31.30 -31.60
CA LEU A 267 5.15 -32.39 -32.33
C LEU A 267 4.48 -31.84 -33.59
N GLN A 268 4.71 -32.51 -34.73
CA GLN A 268 4.16 -32.12 -36.02
C GLN A 268 3.49 -33.33 -36.68
N ALA A 269 2.24 -33.17 -37.12
CA ALA A 269 1.57 -34.20 -37.89
C ALA A 269 1.92 -34.12 -39.38
N ILE A 270 1.98 -35.27 -40.02
CA ILE A 270 2.20 -35.46 -41.44
C ILE A 270 1.07 -36.33 -41.97
N SER A 271 0.42 -35.91 -43.05
CA SER A 271 -0.50 -36.76 -43.81
C SER A 271 0.25 -37.29 -45.04
N ARG A 272 0.33 -38.61 -45.19
CA ARG A 272 1.13 -39.28 -46.22
C ARG A 272 0.28 -40.24 -47.05
N TYR A 273 0.29 -40.10 -48.37
CA TYR A 273 -0.14 -41.17 -49.28
C TYR A 273 1.08 -41.91 -49.79
N SER A 274 1.10 -43.24 -49.74
CA SER A 274 2.24 -44.09 -50.13
C SER A 274 1.81 -45.23 -51.05
N GLY A 275 2.70 -45.62 -51.97
CA GLY A 275 2.58 -46.83 -52.79
C GLY A 275 2.86 -48.12 -52.01
N SER A 276 3.65 -48.05 -50.93
CA SER A 276 4.00 -49.19 -50.09
C SER A 276 3.11 -49.35 -48.87
N ALA A 277 2.82 -50.60 -48.49
CA ALA A 277 1.94 -50.92 -47.37
C ALA A 277 2.45 -50.44 -46.01
N ASP A 278 3.77 -50.24 -45.84
CA ASP A 278 4.39 -49.73 -44.62
C ASP A 278 4.48 -48.20 -44.54
N GLY A 279 4.17 -47.51 -45.65
CA GLY A 279 4.21 -46.04 -45.74
C GLY A 279 5.60 -45.44 -45.93
N ASN A 280 6.65 -46.22 -46.23
CA ASN A 280 8.04 -45.75 -46.21
C ASN A 280 8.66 -45.52 -47.61
N SER A 281 7.95 -45.81 -48.70
CA SER A 281 8.43 -45.58 -50.06
C SER A 281 7.32 -45.08 -50.99
N ASP A 282 7.71 -44.49 -52.12
CA ASP A 282 6.80 -43.91 -53.12
C ASP A 282 5.66 -43.09 -52.49
N TYR A 283 5.99 -41.99 -51.83
CA TYR A 283 5.00 -41.23 -51.06
C TYR A 283 4.94 -39.75 -51.42
N VAL A 284 3.78 -39.15 -51.15
CA VAL A 284 3.53 -37.71 -51.14
C VAL A 284 3.07 -37.31 -49.75
N ASP A 285 3.73 -36.29 -49.20
CA ASP A 285 3.49 -35.79 -47.85
C ASP A 285 2.84 -34.41 -47.89
N TYR A 286 2.00 -34.18 -46.89
CA TYR A 286 1.67 -32.86 -46.43
C TYR A 286 2.08 -32.70 -44.97
N TRP A 287 2.88 -31.68 -44.68
CA TRP A 287 3.37 -31.35 -43.34
C TRP A 287 2.48 -30.27 -42.74
N PHE A 288 1.73 -30.61 -41.69
CA PHE A 288 0.90 -29.62 -40.98
C PHE A 288 1.77 -28.71 -40.11
N ASN A 289 1.22 -27.60 -39.65
CA ASN A 289 1.90 -26.80 -38.62
C ASN A 289 2.12 -27.63 -37.33
N PRO A 290 3.16 -27.34 -36.53
CA PRO A 290 3.34 -27.98 -35.23
C PRO A 290 2.09 -27.87 -34.37
N ILE A 291 1.78 -28.96 -33.68
CA ILE A 291 0.58 -29.14 -32.85
C ILE A 291 0.79 -28.58 -31.45
N CYS A 292 2.02 -28.62 -30.94
CA CYS A 292 2.43 -28.13 -29.62
C CYS A 292 3.94 -27.79 -29.62
N GLY A 293 4.49 -27.40 -28.47
CA GLY A 293 5.94 -27.27 -28.25
C GLY A 293 6.56 -25.90 -28.55
N ASN A 294 5.76 -24.88 -28.82
CA ASN A 294 6.23 -23.50 -28.99
C ASN A 294 5.47 -22.54 -28.07
N GLU A 295 5.25 -22.99 -26.84
CA GLU A 295 4.14 -22.51 -26.03
C GLU A 295 4.55 -21.43 -25.04
N THR A 296 3.68 -20.44 -24.90
CA THR A 296 3.80 -19.45 -23.83
C THR A 296 3.33 -20.10 -22.53
N ASN A 297 4.18 -20.11 -21.51
CA ASN A 297 3.81 -20.61 -20.18
C ASN A 297 3.81 -19.43 -19.19
N GLN A 298 2.70 -18.70 -19.11
CA GLN A 298 2.57 -17.50 -18.27
C GLN A 298 1.40 -17.60 -17.31
N GLY A 299 1.50 -16.93 -16.17
CA GLY A 299 0.44 -16.91 -15.18
C GLY A 299 0.60 -15.78 -14.19
N TYR A 300 -0.48 -15.49 -13.46
CA TYR A 300 -0.45 -14.59 -12.32
C TYR A 300 -1.49 -15.04 -11.29
N LEU A 301 -1.16 -14.84 -10.01
CA LEU A 301 -2.07 -15.12 -8.91
C LEU A 301 -2.72 -13.80 -8.47
N ASP A 302 -4.01 -13.64 -8.77
CA ASP A 302 -4.76 -12.43 -8.45
C ASP A 302 -5.13 -12.34 -6.96
N GLY A 303 -5.27 -13.48 -6.29
CA GLY A 303 -5.66 -13.54 -4.89
C GLY A 303 -5.22 -14.81 -4.18
N PHE A 304 -4.85 -14.62 -2.91
CA PHE A 304 -4.47 -15.65 -1.95
C PHE A 304 -5.10 -15.27 -0.61
N ASP A 305 -6.18 -15.94 -0.23
CA ASP A 305 -7.03 -15.57 0.90
C ASP A 305 -7.13 -16.71 1.91
N LEU A 306 -6.52 -16.50 3.08
CA LEU A 306 -6.48 -17.36 4.27
C LEU A 306 -7.33 -16.82 5.42
N SER A 307 -8.10 -15.77 5.17
CA SER A 307 -8.72 -14.98 6.23
C SER A 307 -9.74 -15.73 7.08
N ASP A 308 -10.41 -16.74 6.55
CA ASP A 308 -11.39 -17.53 7.33
C ASP A 308 -10.75 -18.59 8.23
N GLY A 309 -9.46 -18.90 8.05
CA GLY A 309 -8.71 -19.88 8.85
C GLY A 309 -9.09 -21.35 8.59
N HIS A 310 -10.01 -21.61 7.65
CA HIS A 310 -10.48 -22.96 7.33
C HIS A 310 -10.17 -23.37 5.89
N GLN A 311 -10.19 -22.40 4.98
CA GLN A 311 -9.89 -22.62 3.57
C GLN A 311 -8.90 -21.59 3.06
N LEU A 312 -7.99 -22.04 2.19
CA LEU A 312 -7.21 -21.13 1.34
C LEU A 312 -7.96 -20.96 0.01
N LYS A 313 -8.46 -19.76 -0.26
CA LYS A 313 -9.09 -19.42 -1.55
C LYS A 313 -8.08 -18.73 -2.44
N VAL A 314 -7.95 -19.22 -3.66
CA VAL A 314 -7.03 -18.69 -4.65
C VAL A 314 -7.74 -18.38 -5.95
N VAL A 315 -7.33 -17.28 -6.57
CA VAL A 315 -7.83 -16.86 -7.88
C VAL A 315 -6.65 -16.37 -8.72
N GLY A 316 -6.66 -16.65 -10.01
CA GLY A 316 -5.54 -16.30 -10.88
C GLY A 316 -5.80 -16.70 -12.33
N TRP A 317 -4.72 -16.75 -13.10
CA TRP A 317 -4.73 -17.28 -14.46
C TRP A 317 -3.40 -17.98 -14.79
N HIS A 318 -3.48 -18.98 -15.67
CA HIS A 318 -2.34 -19.73 -16.22
C HIS A 318 -2.64 -19.96 -17.71
N ALA A 319 -2.00 -19.17 -18.57
CA ALA A 319 -2.20 -19.20 -20.01
C ALA A 319 -1.11 -20.05 -20.68
N ASN A 320 -1.54 -21.16 -21.28
CA ASN A 320 -0.71 -22.09 -22.01
C ASN A 320 -1.59 -22.94 -22.94
N ASP A 321 -1.24 -23.03 -24.24
CA ASP A 321 -2.05 -23.76 -25.23
C ASP A 321 -2.00 -25.29 -25.04
N ILE A 322 -1.06 -25.76 -24.21
CA ILE A 322 -0.88 -27.14 -23.80
C ILE A 322 -2.11 -27.66 -23.08
N SER A 323 -2.87 -26.75 -22.47
CA SER A 323 -4.15 -27.04 -21.80
C SER A 323 -5.20 -27.66 -22.73
N ARG A 324 -5.02 -27.61 -24.06
CA ARG A 324 -5.85 -28.34 -25.05
C ARG A 324 -5.54 -29.84 -25.13
N LEU A 325 -4.36 -30.24 -24.66
CA LEU A 325 -3.84 -31.60 -24.65
C LEU A 325 -3.81 -32.15 -23.21
N GLU A 326 -3.44 -31.29 -22.26
CA GLU A 326 -3.39 -31.53 -20.82
C GLU A 326 -4.68 -31.05 -20.13
N ASN A 327 -5.79 -31.74 -20.42
CA ASN A 327 -7.15 -31.27 -20.15
C ASN A 327 -7.58 -31.25 -18.66
N ASN A 328 -6.72 -31.67 -17.72
CA ASN A 328 -7.03 -31.63 -16.29
C ASN A 328 -6.24 -30.51 -15.63
N HIS A 329 -6.92 -29.66 -14.85
CA HIS A 329 -6.31 -28.49 -14.23
C HIS A 329 -6.33 -28.62 -12.71
N PHE A 330 -5.16 -28.68 -12.09
CA PHE A 330 -4.97 -28.78 -10.65
C PHE A 330 -4.30 -27.52 -10.09
N LEU A 331 -4.65 -27.17 -8.87
CA LEU A 331 -3.91 -26.21 -8.06
C LEU A 331 -3.29 -26.99 -6.89
N ILE A 332 -2.00 -26.81 -6.68
CA ILE A 332 -1.24 -27.49 -5.63
C ILE A 332 -0.72 -26.40 -4.69
N LEU A 333 -0.96 -26.57 -3.39
CA LEU A 333 -0.32 -25.75 -2.37
C LEU A 333 1.00 -26.44 -1.97
N PHE A 334 2.12 -25.80 -2.23
CA PHE A 334 3.45 -26.31 -1.95
C PHE A 334 4.12 -25.48 -0.85
N ASP A 335 4.65 -26.15 0.16
CA ASP A 335 5.45 -25.54 1.22
C ASP A 335 6.91 -25.52 0.77
N ASN A 336 7.40 -24.34 0.40
CA ASN A 336 8.78 -24.14 -0.05
C ASN A 336 9.77 -24.29 1.09
N THR A 337 9.37 -24.05 2.33
CA THR A 337 10.24 -24.19 3.50
C THR A 337 10.45 -25.67 3.82
N ALA A 338 9.37 -26.47 3.81
CA ALA A 338 9.42 -27.91 4.08
C ALA A 338 9.67 -28.77 2.83
N GLN A 339 9.76 -28.17 1.64
CA GLN A 339 9.98 -28.85 0.35
C GLN A 339 8.98 -29.98 0.07
N ARG A 340 7.70 -29.76 0.37
CA ARG A 340 6.65 -30.77 0.17
C ARG A 340 5.33 -30.16 -0.26
N GLN A 341 4.54 -30.94 -1.00
CA GLN A 341 3.14 -30.65 -1.24
C GLN A 341 2.36 -30.70 0.08
N VAL A 342 1.56 -29.67 0.35
CA VAL A 342 0.64 -29.61 1.48
C VAL A 342 -0.69 -30.26 1.11
N THR A 343 -1.31 -29.78 0.04
CA THR A 343 -2.63 -30.24 -0.42
C THR A 343 -2.85 -29.85 -1.89
N VAL A 344 -3.87 -30.42 -2.52
CA VAL A 344 -4.22 -30.22 -3.94
C VAL A 344 -5.73 -30.09 -4.08
N THR A 345 -6.17 -29.23 -5.00
CA THR A 345 -7.57 -29.14 -5.45
C THR A 345 -7.63 -29.10 -6.98
N THR A 346 -8.76 -29.47 -7.55
CA THR A 346 -9.05 -29.19 -8.96
C THR A 346 -9.36 -27.70 -9.13
N ALA A 347 -8.81 -27.10 -10.19
CA ALA A 347 -9.09 -25.73 -10.56
C ALA A 347 -10.48 -25.62 -11.21
N VAL A 348 -11.22 -24.57 -10.88
CA VAL A 348 -12.45 -24.20 -11.60
C VAL A 348 -12.08 -23.16 -12.65
N THR A 349 -12.23 -23.49 -13.92
CA THR A 349 -11.91 -22.58 -15.03
C THR A 349 -12.77 -21.31 -14.99
N ALA A 350 -12.15 -20.16 -15.24
CA ALA A 350 -12.77 -18.85 -15.31
C ALA A 350 -12.38 -18.12 -16.60
N ASN A 351 -13.31 -17.35 -17.16
CA ASN A 351 -13.05 -16.56 -18.36
C ASN A 351 -12.23 -15.31 -18.03
N ARG A 352 -11.22 -15.01 -18.86
CA ARG A 352 -10.31 -13.86 -18.74
C ARG A 352 -10.06 -13.18 -20.10
N PRO A 353 -11.06 -12.41 -20.62
CA PRO A 353 -10.90 -11.67 -21.88
C PRO A 353 -9.79 -10.61 -21.83
N ASP A 354 -9.43 -10.12 -20.65
CA ASP A 354 -8.28 -9.27 -20.40
C ASP A 354 -6.95 -9.99 -20.68
N VAL A 355 -6.78 -11.22 -20.21
CA VAL A 355 -5.59 -12.04 -20.48
C VAL A 355 -5.47 -12.34 -21.99
N ALA A 356 -6.59 -12.64 -22.66
CA ALA A 356 -6.61 -12.83 -24.11
C ALA A 356 -6.17 -11.60 -24.91
N ARG A 357 -6.50 -10.39 -24.43
CA ARG A 357 -6.04 -9.14 -25.06
C ARG A 357 -4.53 -8.92 -24.85
N SER A 358 -4.00 -9.31 -23.70
CA SER A 358 -2.57 -9.21 -23.39
C SER A 358 -1.73 -10.29 -24.08
N LEU A 359 -2.30 -11.47 -24.31
CA LEU A 359 -1.65 -12.63 -24.93
C LEU A 359 -2.44 -13.10 -26.17
N PRO A 360 -2.52 -12.28 -27.24
CA PRO A 360 -3.35 -12.58 -28.41
C PRO A 360 -2.90 -13.82 -29.21
N ASN A 361 -1.64 -14.25 -29.02
CA ASN A 361 -1.07 -15.42 -29.68
C ASN A 361 -1.31 -16.72 -28.91
N VAL A 362 -1.87 -16.67 -27.70
CA VAL A 362 -2.23 -17.84 -26.90
C VAL A 362 -3.72 -18.09 -27.09
N VAL A 363 -4.05 -19.12 -27.85
CA VAL A 363 -5.44 -19.43 -28.27
C VAL A 363 -6.36 -19.66 -27.07
N THR A 364 -5.82 -20.25 -26.01
CA THR A 364 -6.53 -20.60 -24.76
C THR A 364 -6.60 -19.46 -23.74
N ALA A 365 -5.95 -18.32 -23.98
CA ALA A 365 -5.82 -17.24 -22.99
C ALA A 365 -7.16 -16.71 -22.44
N ALA A 366 -8.23 -16.70 -23.26
CA ALA A 366 -9.55 -16.27 -22.81
C ALA A 366 -10.16 -17.16 -21.73
N ARG A 367 -9.68 -18.40 -21.59
CA ARG A 367 -10.11 -19.39 -20.58
C ARG A 367 -8.98 -19.77 -19.62
N ALA A 368 -7.90 -18.99 -19.58
CA ALA A 368 -6.75 -19.23 -18.72
C ALA A 368 -7.03 -18.96 -17.23
N GLY A 369 -8.15 -18.31 -16.89
CA GLY A 369 -8.48 -17.99 -15.51
C GLY A 369 -8.83 -19.23 -14.70
N PHE A 370 -8.59 -19.16 -13.39
CA PHE A 370 -9.02 -20.19 -12.47
C PHE A 370 -9.44 -19.61 -11.11
N THR A 371 -10.27 -20.36 -10.42
CA THR A 371 -10.47 -20.25 -8.97
C THR A 371 -10.22 -21.62 -8.33
N GLY A 372 -9.88 -21.64 -7.04
CA GLY A 372 -9.79 -22.87 -6.28
C GLY A 372 -9.85 -22.61 -4.78
N SER A 373 -10.24 -23.65 -4.05
CA SER A 373 -10.30 -23.63 -2.59
C SER A 373 -9.61 -24.87 -2.04
N PHE A 374 -8.64 -24.68 -1.16
CA PHE A 374 -7.99 -25.76 -0.44
C PHE A 374 -8.61 -25.88 0.95
N ASP A 375 -9.10 -27.07 1.30
CA ASP A 375 -9.49 -27.37 2.67
C ASP A 375 -8.24 -27.52 3.55
N LEU A 376 -8.18 -26.74 4.63
CA LEU A 376 -7.06 -26.73 5.57
C LEU A 376 -7.35 -27.54 6.84
N ALA A 377 -8.50 -28.20 6.97
CA ALA A 377 -8.85 -28.96 8.18
C ALA A 377 -7.81 -30.03 8.56
N ALA A 378 -7.17 -30.64 7.56
CA ALA A 378 -6.10 -31.62 7.74
C ALA A 378 -4.69 -31.06 7.47
N ALA A 379 -4.56 -29.79 7.09
CA ALA A 379 -3.31 -29.15 6.70
C ALA A 379 -2.87 -28.11 7.73
N SER A 380 -1.77 -28.40 8.44
CA SER A 380 -1.09 -27.38 9.24
C SER A 380 -0.31 -26.46 8.29
N LEU A 381 -0.51 -25.14 8.46
CA LEU A 381 0.30 -24.11 7.81
C LEU A 381 1.14 -23.40 8.88
N PRO A 382 2.34 -23.91 9.22
CA PRO A 382 3.21 -23.25 10.18
C PRO A 382 3.51 -21.80 9.80
N ALA A 383 3.50 -20.92 10.81
CA ALA A 383 3.91 -19.54 10.64
C ALA A 383 5.40 -19.44 10.28
N GLY A 384 5.75 -18.43 9.49
CA GLY A 384 7.09 -18.18 8.95
C GLY A 384 7.44 -19.03 7.72
N HIS A 385 6.62 -20.03 7.38
CA HIS A 385 6.83 -20.80 6.15
C HIS A 385 6.43 -19.99 4.90
N SER A 386 7.05 -20.35 3.78
CA SER A 386 6.82 -19.75 2.47
C SER A 386 6.06 -20.74 1.59
N TYR A 387 4.93 -20.32 1.02
CA TYR A 387 4.05 -21.20 0.24
C TYR A 387 3.88 -20.70 -1.18
N SER A 388 3.96 -21.61 -2.14
CA SER A 388 3.62 -21.34 -3.54
C SER A 388 2.35 -22.09 -3.90
N VAL A 389 1.48 -21.41 -4.65
CA VAL A 389 0.44 -22.10 -5.43
C VAL A 389 1.10 -22.53 -6.74
N VAL A 390 0.87 -23.77 -7.16
CA VAL A 390 1.31 -24.29 -8.45
C VAL A 390 0.06 -24.59 -9.26
N SER A 391 -0.06 -23.97 -10.43
CA SER A 391 -1.09 -24.29 -11.41
C SER A 391 -0.55 -25.36 -12.35
N ARG A 392 -1.21 -26.50 -12.41
CA ARG A 392 -0.78 -27.66 -13.21
C ARG A 392 -1.84 -28.05 -14.23
N TYR A 393 -1.48 -28.05 -15.51
CA TYR A 393 -2.22 -28.79 -16.53
C TYR A 393 -1.69 -30.23 -16.60
N SER A 394 -2.56 -31.23 -16.73
CA SER A 394 -2.15 -32.63 -16.83
C SER A 394 -3.06 -33.45 -17.75
N THR A 395 -2.45 -34.44 -18.39
CA THR A 395 -3.16 -35.51 -19.11
C THR A 395 -3.87 -36.51 -18.18
N SER A 396 -3.45 -36.60 -16.91
CA SER A 396 -4.04 -37.49 -15.91
C SER A 396 -5.09 -36.77 -15.07
N SER A 397 -6.23 -37.40 -14.86
CA SER A 397 -7.29 -36.92 -13.98
C SER A 397 -7.14 -37.40 -12.52
N ALA A 398 -6.14 -38.23 -12.22
CA ALA A 398 -5.95 -38.84 -10.91
C ALA A 398 -4.99 -38.04 -10.01
N GLY A 399 -5.28 -38.01 -8.71
CA GLY A 399 -4.41 -37.39 -7.70
C GLY A 399 -4.18 -35.91 -7.95
N ASN A 400 -2.90 -35.50 -8.06
CA ASN A 400 -2.47 -34.16 -8.46
C ASN A 400 -2.02 -34.07 -9.93
N GLY A 401 -2.45 -35.03 -10.77
CA GLY A 401 -2.06 -35.11 -12.17
C GLY A 401 -0.63 -35.63 -12.43
N SER A 402 0.14 -36.02 -11.41
CA SER A 402 1.53 -36.51 -11.57
C SER A 402 1.66 -37.84 -12.32
N GLY A 403 0.57 -38.62 -12.42
CA GLY A 403 0.55 -39.89 -13.17
C GLY A 403 0.51 -39.74 -14.69
N GLY A 404 0.46 -38.50 -15.22
CA GLY A 404 0.48 -38.21 -16.65
C GLY A 404 1.58 -37.20 -17.00
N GLN A 405 1.65 -36.80 -18.26
CA GLN A 405 2.38 -35.58 -18.64
C GLN A 405 1.67 -34.35 -18.09
N TYR A 406 2.44 -33.39 -17.62
CA TYR A 406 1.93 -32.17 -17.01
C TYR A 406 2.85 -30.97 -17.22
N THR A 407 2.24 -29.80 -17.22
CA THR A 407 2.91 -28.50 -17.29
C THR A 407 2.56 -27.65 -16.08
N ASP A 408 3.58 -27.20 -15.36
CA ASP A 408 3.44 -26.38 -14.16
C ASP A 408 3.71 -24.90 -14.43
N TYR A 409 2.97 -24.06 -13.73
CA TYR A 409 3.32 -22.67 -13.49
C TYR A 409 3.37 -22.41 -11.98
N TRP A 410 4.53 -22.00 -11.49
CA TRP A 410 4.77 -21.69 -10.09
C TRP A 410 4.53 -20.22 -9.84
N PHE A 411 3.54 -19.89 -9.00
CA PHE A 411 3.29 -18.50 -8.62
C PHE A 411 4.31 -18.03 -7.57
N ALA A 412 4.51 -16.71 -7.52
CA ALA A 412 5.35 -16.08 -6.51
C ALA A 412 4.91 -16.52 -5.09
N PRO A 413 5.86 -16.86 -4.21
CA PRO A 413 5.53 -17.40 -2.91
C PRO A 413 4.95 -16.34 -1.96
N VAL A 414 4.09 -16.79 -1.05
CA VAL A 414 3.53 -16.02 0.07
C VAL A 414 4.12 -16.53 1.38
N THR A 415 4.79 -15.66 2.12
CA THR A 415 5.30 -15.98 3.47
C THR A 415 4.24 -15.66 4.52
N LEU A 416 4.00 -16.58 5.45
CA LEU A 416 3.02 -16.39 6.51
C LEU A 416 3.68 -15.82 7.79
N ASP A 417 4.01 -14.53 7.80
CA ASP A 417 4.74 -13.88 8.90
C ASP A 417 4.09 -12.59 9.45
N GLN A 418 2.92 -12.22 8.93
CA GLN A 418 2.24 -11.00 9.31
C GLN A 418 1.66 -11.08 10.73
N ARG A 419 1.79 -9.97 11.45
CA ARG A 419 1.13 -9.74 12.74
C ARG A 419 0.82 -8.25 12.91
N ALA A 420 -0.33 -7.95 13.49
CA ALA A 420 -0.73 -6.61 13.87
C ALA A 420 -1.89 -6.66 14.87
N SER A 421 -2.05 -5.61 15.64
CA SER A 421 -3.18 -5.48 16.56
C SER A 421 -3.49 -4.02 16.84
N TRP A 422 -4.74 -3.74 17.21
CA TRP A 422 -5.15 -2.42 17.65
C TRP A 422 -6.27 -2.52 18.69
N LEU A 423 -6.27 -1.59 19.65
CA LEU A 423 -7.38 -1.40 20.59
C LEU A 423 -8.25 -0.27 20.08
N ASP A 424 -9.46 -0.61 19.62
CA ASP A 424 -10.48 0.35 19.20
C ASP A 424 -11.05 1.10 20.41
N ASN A 425 -11.15 0.41 21.56
CA ASN A 425 -11.62 0.99 22.82
C ASN A 425 -10.86 0.37 24.01
N ILE A 426 -10.57 1.22 25.00
CA ILE A 426 -10.05 0.83 26.30
C ILE A 426 -10.71 1.70 27.36
N LYS A 427 -11.40 1.08 28.32
CA LYS A 427 -12.07 1.81 29.40
C LYS A 427 -11.97 1.06 30.72
N MET A 428 -11.49 1.71 31.77
CA MET A 428 -11.54 1.14 33.11
C MET A 428 -12.95 1.31 33.69
N THR A 429 -13.52 0.21 34.21
CA THR A 429 -14.82 0.16 34.85
C THR A 429 -14.68 -0.33 36.30
N SER A 430 -15.77 -0.41 37.07
CA SER A 430 -15.73 -0.99 38.42
C SER A 430 -15.38 -2.48 38.42
N ASP A 431 -15.71 -3.18 37.34
CA ASP A 431 -15.61 -4.64 37.23
C ASP A 431 -14.28 -5.07 36.59
N GLY A 432 -13.52 -4.11 36.06
CA GLY A 432 -12.23 -4.30 35.42
C GLY A 432 -12.04 -3.47 34.14
N LEU A 433 -11.03 -3.85 33.35
CA LEU A 433 -10.67 -3.13 32.12
C LEU A 433 -11.46 -3.66 30.92
N HIS A 434 -12.35 -2.85 30.38
CA HIS A 434 -13.01 -3.10 29.10
C HIS A 434 -12.02 -2.85 27.96
N VAL A 435 -11.86 -3.84 27.08
CA VAL A 435 -11.00 -3.78 25.90
C VAL A 435 -11.78 -4.28 24.68
N ALA A 436 -11.77 -3.48 23.63
CA ALA A 436 -12.30 -3.88 22.33
C ALA A 436 -11.30 -3.51 21.25
N GLY A 437 -11.18 -4.35 20.22
CA GLY A 437 -10.16 -4.19 19.21
C GLY A 437 -10.08 -5.36 18.27
N TRP A 438 -8.91 -5.52 17.65
CA TRP A 438 -8.60 -6.65 16.79
C TRP A 438 -7.13 -7.06 16.91
N MET A 439 -6.86 -8.34 16.66
CA MET A 439 -5.52 -8.91 16.60
C MET A 439 -5.44 -9.93 15.46
N VAL A 440 -4.41 -9.80 14.63
CA VAL A 440 -4.01 -10.78 13.62
C VAL A 440 -2.60 -11.25 13.89
N ASP A 441 -2.34 -12.54 13.70
CA ASP A 441 -1.02 -13.13 13.79
C ASP A 441 -1.00 -14.41 12.97
N ALA A 442 -0.01 -14.57 12.08
CA ALA A 442 0.15 -15.79 11.30
C ALA A 442 0.30 -17.04 12.18
N LYS A 443 0.79 -16.87 13.42
CA LYS A 443 0.88 -17.93 14.44
C LYS A 443 -0.46 -18.36 15.03
N HIS A 444 -1.57 -17.75 14.66
CA HIS A 444 -2.89 -18.22 15.09
C HIS A 444 -3.18 -19.64 14.56
N SER A 445 -2.56 -20.05 13.44
CA SER A 445 -2.76 -21.39 12.85
C SER A 445 -2.33 -22.54 13.76
N ASP A 446 -1.36 -22.33 14.65
CA ASP A 446 -0.87 -23.32 15.63
C ASP A 446 -1.12 -22.91 17.09
N ARG A 447 -1.70 -21.73 17.34
CA ARG A 447 -1.99 -21.18 18.68
C ARG A 447 -3.45 -20.73 18.79
N GLN A 448 -4.32 -21.65 19.17
CA GLN A 448 -5.77 -21.50 19.06
C GLN A 448 -6.41 -20.58 20.11
N TYR A 449 -5.70 -20.24 21.19
CA TYR A 449 -6.26 -19.49 22.31
C TYR A 449 -5.82 -18.02 22.27
N ALA A 450 -6.79 -17.11 22.21
CA ALA A 450 -6.57 -15.67 22.28
C ALA A 450 -6.78 -15.12 23.70
N TYR A 451 -5.91 -14.23 24.17
CA TYR A 451 -5.98 -13.60 25.50
C TYR A 451 -5.74 -12.09 25.43
N ALA A 452 -6.41 -11.36 26.32
CA ALA A 452 -5.98 -10.03 26.75
C ALA A 452 -5.41 -10.14 28.18
N ILE A 453 -4.20 -9.65 28.37
CA ILE A 453 -3.49 -9.68 29.66
C ILE A 453 -3.18 -8.24 30.06
N VAL A 454 -3.65 -7.84 31.23
CA VAL A 454 -3.40 -6.51 31.78
C VAL A 454 -2.12 -6.54 32.61
N MET A 455 -1.23 -5.61 32.30
CA MET A 455 0.06 -5.42 32.93
C MET A 455 0.06 -4.08 33.67
N ASN A 456 0.71 -4.04 34.84
CA ASN A 456 1.00 -2.83 35.61
C ASN A 456 2.51 -2.81 35.90
N ASP A 457 3.22 -1.82 35.36
CA ASP A 457 4.70 -1.70 35.47
C ASP A 457 5.44 -3.00 35.09
N GLY A 458 4.98 -3.66 34.02
CA GLY A 458 5.57 -4.91 33.52
C GLY A 458 5.18 -6.17 34.29
N LYS A 459 4.35 -6.07 35.34
CA LYS A 459 3.80 -7.22 36.07
C LYS A 459 2.36 -7.48 35.65
N GLU A 460 2.04 -8.74 35.35
CA GLU A 460 0.66 -9.15 35.08
C GLU A 460 -0.22 -8.99 36.34
N VAL A 461 -1.39 -8.37 36.16
CA VAL A 461 -2.40 -8.20 37.21
C VAL A 461 -3.66 -9.03 36.97
N ALA A 462 -4.04 -9.23 35.71
CA ALA A 462 -5.21 -10.02 35.33
C ALA A 462 -5.12 -10.46 33.86
N ARG A 463 -5.88 -11.49 33.50
CA ARG A 463 -6.03 -11.95 32.11
C ARG A 463 -7.45 -12.42 31.83
N LYS A 464 -7.82 -12.39 30.56
CA LYS A 464 -9.09 -12.92 30.04
C LYS A 464 -8.86 -13.62 28.72
N GLN A 465 -9.39 -14.84 28.60
CA GLN A 465 -9.48 -15.50 27.30
C GLN A 465 -10.55 -14.77 26.47
N LEU A 466 -10.18 -14.37 25.26
CA LEU A 466 -11.01 -13.57 24.36
C LEU A 466 -11.94 -14.45 23.53
N THR A 467 -13.14 -13.95 23.25
CA THR A 467 -14.02 -14.54 22.22
C THR A 467 -13.86 -13.77 20.92
N LEU A 468 -13.24 -14.40 19.93
CA LEU A 468 -12.99 -13.76 18.64
C LEU A 468 -14.27 -13.59 17.81
N ARG A 469 -14.36 -12.46 17.11
CA ARG A 469 -15.52 -12.02 16.33
C ARG A 469 -15.09 -11.61 14.93
N ALA A 470 -16.03 -11.71 13.99
CA ALA A 470 -15.79 -11.36 12.60
C ALA A 470 -15.52 -9.86 12.40
N ARG A 471 -14.48 -9.53 11.63
CA ARG A 471 -14.04 -8.19 11.21
C ARG A 471 -13.75 -8.18 9.70
N PRO A 472 -14.78 -8.01 8.85
CA PRO A 472 -14.61 -8.00 7.39
C PRO A 472 -13.71 -6.89 6.84
N ASP A 473 -13.56 -5.80 7.60
CA ASP A 473 -12.61 -4.73 7.31
C ASP A 473 -11.15 -5.19 7.49
N ILE A 474 -10.86 -5.92 8.56
CA ILE A 474 -9.53 -6.47 8.83
C ILE A 474 -9.21 -7.63 7.89
N GLN A 475 -10.20 -8.49 7.56
CA GLN A 475 -10.08 -9.51 6.51
C GLN A 475 -9.53 -8.93 5.20
N LYS A 476 -10.05 -7.77 4.75
CA LYS A 476 -9.63 -7.17 3.47
C LYS A 476 -8.18 -6.69 3.51
N LEU A 477 -7.71 -6.22 4.66
CA LEU A 477 -6.36 -5.71 4.84
C LEU A 477 -5.33 -6.84 5.00
N TYR A 478 -5.71 -7.91 5.69
CA TYR A 478 -4.83 -9.04 6.05
C TYR A 478 -5.30 -10.37 5.43
N ARG A 479 -5.67 -10.36 4.14
CA ARG A 479 -6.19 -11.57 3.44
C ARG A 479 -5.24 -12.76 3.50
N THR A 480 -3.94 -12.53 3.48
CA THR A 480 -2.91 -13.57 3.54
C THR A 480 -2.63 -14.07 4.96
N THR A 481 -3.25 -13.49 5.98
CA THR A 481 -3.04 -13.87 7.38
C THR A 481 -4.14 -14.82 7.84
N PHE A 482 -3.72 -15.94 8.44
CA PHE A 482 -4.60 -17.00 8.90
C PHE A 482 -5.65 -16.48 9.89
N GLY A 483 -6.93 -16.71 9.59
CA GLY A 483 -8.03 -16.39 10.50
C GLY A 483 -8.27 -14.90 10.73
N SER A 484 -7.73 -14.02 9.87
CA SER A 484 -7.88 -12.55 10.00
C SER A 484 -9.33 -12.05 9.95
N LEU A 485 -10.26 -12.83 9.40
CA LEU A 485 -11.70 -12.54 9.51
C LEU A 485 -12.13 -12.58 10.98
N TYR A 486 -11.68 -13.56 11.77
CA TYR A 486 -12.04 -13.69 13.18
C TYR A 486 -10.96 -13.08 14.08
N SER A 487 -10.70 -11.80 13.88
CA SER A 487 -9.64 -11.06 14.59
C SER A 487 -10.16 -10.13 15.68
N GLY A 488 -11.46 -9.78 15.65
CA GLY A 488 -12.05 -8.81 16.56
C GLY A 488 -12.34 -9.37 17.95
N PHE A 489 -12.35 -8.53 18.97
CA PHE A 489 -12.79 -8.88 20.32
C PHE A 489 -13.43 -7.66 21.01
N ASP A 490 -14.25 -7.94 22.02
CA ASP A 490 -14.93 -6.95 22.86
C ASP A 490 -15.26 -7.66 24.18
N ASP A 491 -14.44 -7.43 25.20
CA ASP A 491 -14.45 -8.17 26.47
C ASP A 491 -14.02 -7.27 27.64
N VAL A 492 -14.40 -7.67 28.86
CA VAL A 492 -13.93 -7.06 30.11
C VAL A 492 -12.94 -8.00 30.78
N VAL A 493 -11.71 -7.52 31.01
CA VAL A 493 -10.72 -8.20 31.83
C VAL A 493 -11.00 -7.88 33.29
N ASN A 494 -11.56 -8.85 34.02
CA ASN A 494 -11.96 -8.65 35.41
C ASN A 494 -10.75 -8.42 36.32
N LEU A 495 -10.71 -7.26 36.98
CA LEU A 495 -9.66 -6.86 37.94
C LEU A 495 -10.17 -5.75 38.86
N ASP A 496 -9.60 -5.63 40.06
CA ASP A 496 -9.79 -4.44 40.90
C ASP A 496 -8.96 -3.28 40.32
N PRO A 497 -9.57 -2.15 39.89
CA PRO A 497 -8.82 -1.02 39.34
C PRO A 497 -7.67 -0.57 40.23
N ALA A 498 -7.81 -0.66 41.56
CA ALA A 498 -6.78 -0.25 42.51
C ALA A 498 -5.47 -1.07 42.41
N MET A 499 -5.47 -2.22 41.72
CA MET A 499 -4.25 -2.99 41.42
C MET A 499 -3.37 -2.35 40.34
N VAL A 500 -3.92 -1.40 39.57
CA VAL A 500 -3.21 -0.70 38.49
C VAL A 500 -2.88 0.71 38.99
N THR A 501 -1.63 0.90 39.42
CA THR A 501 -1.17 2.17 40.02
C THR A 501 -0.09 2.90 39.22
N GLY A 502 0.53 2.22 38.26
CA GLY A 502 1.63 2.73 37.45
C GLY A 502 1.27 2.83 35.97
N ASN A 503 2.15 2.33 35.12
CA ASN A 503 1.92 2.26 33.68
C ASN A 503 1.15 0.98 33.31
N LEU A 504 -0.11 1.15 32.90
CA LEU A 504 -0.94 0.06 32.38
C LEU A 504 -0.55 -0.25 30.94
N GLN A 505 -0.44 -1.53 30.61
CA GLN A 505 -0.38 -2.02 29.23
C GLN A 505 -1.26 -3.25 29.08
N VAL A 506 -1.74 -3.51 27.87
CA VAL A 506 -2.46 -4.74 27.51
C VAL A 506 -1.61 -5.52 26.53
N ILE A 507 -1.39 -6.80 26.84
CA ILE A 507 -0.84 -7.77 25.90
C ILE A 507 -2.02 -8.49 25.25
N LEU A 508 -2.06 -8.48 23.92
CA LEU A 508 -2.90 -9.34 23.12
C LEU A 508 -2.05 -10.55 22.72
N ARG A 509 -2.49 -11.75 23.12
CA ARG A 509 -1.72 -12.98 23.02
C ARG A 509 -2.47 -14.05 22.23
N PHE A 510 -1.78 -14.72 21.32
CA PHE A 510 -2.15 -16.06 20.88
C PHE A 510 -1.25 -17.09 21.56
N THR A 511 -1.81 -18.21 22.04
CA THR A 511 -1.04 -19.31 22.63
C THR A 511 -1.64 -20.68 22.31
N ASP A 512 -0.82 -21.73 22.42
CA ASP A 512 -1.19 -23.15 22.29
C ASP A 512 -1.76 -23.75 23.58
N ASP A 513 -1.71 -23.02 24.71
CA ASP A 513 -2.20 -23.48 26.01
C ASP A 513 -3.54 -22.83 26.40
N GLN A 514 -4.50 -23.67 26.77
CA GLN A 514 -5.82 -23.26 27.23
C GLN A 514 -5.79 -22.41 28.51
N ALA A 515 -4.70 -22.42 29.28
CA ALA A 515 -4.55 -21.54 30.45
C ALA A 515 -3.84 -20.21 30.14
N GLY A 516 -3.32 -20.02 28.92
CA GLY A 516 -2.62 -18.79 28.53
C GLY A 516 -1.09 -18.82 28.74
N ASN A 517 -0.49 -19.93 29.22
CA ASN A 517 0.90 -19.98 29.72
C ASN A 517 1.89 -20.72 28.81
N GLY A 518 1.42 -21.23 27.68
CA GLY A 518 2.24 -22.01 26.74
C GLY A 518 3.13 -21.15 25.85
N ASN A 519 3.43 -21.67 24.66
CA ASN A 519 4.18 -20.95 23.65
C ASN A 519 3.32 -19.82 23.08
N ALA A 520 3.66 -18.59 23.44
CA ALA A 520 2.86 -17.40 23.14
C ALA A 520 3.43 -16.56 21.99
N SER A 521 2.55 -15.82 21.32
CA SER A 521 2.88 -14.69 20.48
C SER A 521 2.19 -13.45 21.04
N ASP A 522 2.98 -12.49 21.51
CA ASP A 522 2.52 -11.33 22.27
C ASP A 522 2.61 -10.04 21.44
N GLN A 523 1.55 -9.24 21.49
CA GLN A 523 1.46 -7.93 20.89
C GLN A 523 1.08 -6.91 21.97
N TRP A 524 1.94 -5.91 22.17
CA TRP A 524 1.81 -4.94 23.27
C TRP A 524 1.06 -3.71 22.82
N SER A 525 0.14 -3.23 23.66
CA SER A 525 -0.44 -1.89 23.53
C SER A 525 0.57 -0.81 23.92
N GLN A 526 0.22 0.44 23.62
CA GLN A 526 0.84 1.61 24.27
C GLN A 526 0.63 1.59 25.79
N GLY A 527 1.38 2.45 26.50
CA GLY A 527 1.21 2.68 27.92
C GLY A 527 0.05 3.62 28.23
N TYR A 528 -0.67 3.33 29.30
CA TYR A 528 -1.75 4.16 29.83
C TYR A 528 -1.46 4.50 31.29
N ALA A 529 -1.46 5.79 31.63
CA ALA A 529 -1.25 6.22 33.01
C ALA A 529 -2.42 5.78 33.89
N ALA A 530 -2.14 5.42 35.14
CA ALA A 530 -3.15 5.07 36.13
C ALA A 530 -3.48 6.21 37.13
N ASN A 531 -2.68 7.28 37.12
CA ASN A 531 -2.84 8.46 37.97
C ASN A 531 -2.39 9.71 37.22
N VAL A 532 -3.33 10.63 36.95
CA VAL A 532 -3.08 11.92 36.31
C VAL A 532 -3.98 12.99 36.91
N GLY A 533 -3.58 14.26 36.77
CA GLY A 533 -4.40 15.38 37.19
C GLY A 533 -3.99 16.68 36.53
N ASN A 534 -4.72 17.73 36.84
CA ASN A 534 -4.34 19.11 36.55
C ASN A 534 -5.03 20.06 37.52
N PHE A 535 -4.37 21.17 37.82
CA PHE A 535 -5.00 22.31 38.47
C PHE A 535 -5.37 23.33 37.38
N ASP A 536 -6.66 23.48 37.12
CA ASP A 536 -7.18 24.36 36.05
C ASP A 536 -7.17 25.82 36.47
N THR A 537 -7.43 26.11 37.75
CA THR A 537 -7.40 27.48 38.28
C THR A 537 -6.92 27.46 39.71
N ILE A 538 -5.96 28.34 40.00
CA ILE A 538 -5.54 28.68 41.37
C ILE A 538 -5.52 30.20 41.44
N ASN A 539 -6.47 30.78 42.20
CA ASN A 539 -6.63 32.23 42.32
C ASN A 539 -6.50 32.64 43.79
N VAL A 540 -5.61 33.59 44.06
CA VAL A 540 -5.33 34.14 45.40
C VAL A 540 -5.79 35.60 45.39
N ASN A 541 -6.76 35.93 46.24
CA ASN A 541 -7.32 37.27 46.35
C ASN A 541 -7.33 37.73 47.81
N GLY A 542 -6.21 38.32 48.26
CA GLY A 542 -6.07 38.91 49.59
C GLY A 542 -6.33 37.94 50.74
N SER A 543 -7.60 37.81 51.15
CA SER A 543 -8.05 36.90 52.19
C SER A 543 -8.64 35.57 51.68
N GLY A 544 -8.91 35.41 50.38
CA GLY A 544 -9.53 34.21 49.83
C GLY A 544 -8.67 33.48 48.80
N MET A 545 -8.80 32.15 48.73
CA MET A 545 -8.22 31.33 47.66
C MET A 545 -9.30 30.48 47.01
N TYR A 546 -9.28 30.39 45.68
CA TYR A 546 -10.10 29.49 44.88
C TYR A 546 -9.22 28.53 44.10
N VAL A 547 -9.52 27.23 44.20
CA VAL A 547 -8.78 26.16 43.52
C VAL A 547 -9.76 25.26 42.81
N SER A 548 -9.52 24.98 41.52
CA SER A 548 -10.27 23.99 40.75
C SER A 548 -9.35 23.21 39.83
N GLY A 549 -9.77 22.00 39.47
CA GLY A 549 -8.98 21.10 38.65
C GLY A 549 -9.65 19.76 38.45
N TRP A 550 -8.85 18.77 38.08
CA TRP A 550 -9.24 17.38 37.99
C TRP A 550 -8.09 16.47 38.44
N HIS A 551 -8.41 15.32 39.00
CA HIS A 551 -7.44 14.29 39.37
C HIS A 551 -8.13 12.93 39.18
N ALA A 552 -7.69 12.17 38.19
CA ALA A 552 -8.19 10.84 37.87
C ALA A 552 -7.16 9.79 38.30
N ALA A 553 -7.56 8.86 39.16
CA ALA A 553 -6.71 7.78 39.62
C ALA A 553 -7.50 6.47 39.76
N ASN A 554 -6.94 5.34 39.33
CA ASN A 554 -7.61 4.04 39.44
C ASN A 554 -7.92 3.64 40.89
N THR A 555 -7.06 4.01 41.83
CA THR A 555 -7.26 3.78 43.27
C THR A 555 -8.46 4.51 43.85
N SER A 556 -9.00 5.52 43.14
CA SER A 556 -10.20 6.26 43.56
C SER A 556 -11.43 5.36 43.73
N VAL A 557 -11.45 4.18 43.09
CA VAL A 557 -12.50 3.16 43.27
C VAL A 557 -12.71 2.80 44.75
N ASN A 558 -11.63 2.82 45.56
CA ASN A 558 -11.64 2.49 46.98
C ASN A 558 -11.40 3.72 47.89
N GLN A 559 -11.04 4.87 47.35
CA GLN A 559 -10.66 6.08 48.10
C GLN A 559 -11.75 7.17 47.99
N LYS A 560 -12.67 7.17 48.95
CA LYS A 560 -13.87 8.03 48.90
C LYS A 560 -13.65 9.48 49.37
N TYR A 561 -12.57 9.76 50.09
CA TYR A 561 -12.31 11.08 50.66
C TYR A 561 -11.33 11.86 49.79
N GLN A 562 -11.58 13.15 49.58
CA GLN A 562 -10.74 14.04 48.79
C GLN A 562 -10.30 15.26 49.61
N TYR A 563 -9.03 15.66 49.48
CA TYR A 563 -8.46 16.81 50.18
C TYR A 563 -7.59 17.65 49.28
N LEU A 564 -7.58 18.96 49.53
CA LEU A 564 -6.46 19.82 49.18
C LEU A 564 -5.55 20.00 50.40
N ILE A 565 -4.27 19.69 50.24
CA ILE A 565 -3.24 19.85 51.27
C ILE A 565 -2.22 20.87 50.79
N PHE A 566 -1.96 21.89 51.59
CA PHE A 566 -1.09 23.01 51.29
C PHE A 566 0.20 22.86 52.08
N LEU A 567 1.29 22.57 51.36
CA LEU A 567 2.61 22.46 51.93
C LEU A 567 3.39 23.74 51.67
N ASP A 568 4.12 24.23 52.66
CA ASP A 568 5.13 25.25 52.44
C ASP A 568 6.18 24.74 51.44
N ALA A 569 6.42 25.49 50.37
CA ALA A 569 7.27 25.05 49.26
C ALA A 569 8.76 24.96 49.64
N GLN A 570 9.18 25.58 50.76
CA GLN A 570 10.57 25.57 51.22
C GLN A 570 10.83 24.45 52.22
N SER A 571 9.99 24.34 53.25
CA SER A 571 10.15 23.39 54.35
C SER A 571 9.44 22.05 54.12
N GLY A 572 8.46 22.01 53.21
CA GLY A 572 7.59 20.85 53.01
C GLY A 572 6.57 20.65 54.14
N GLN A 573 6.49 21.55 55.11
CA GLN A 573 5.55 21.47 56.22
C GLN A 573 4.11 21.69 55.74
N GLU A 574 3.18 20.87 56.22
CA GLU A 574 1.75 21.11 56.01
C GLU A 574 1.30 22.36 56.76
N LEU A 575 0.90 23.39 56.01
CA LEU A 575 0.36 24.64 56.53
C LEU A 575 -1.15 24.55 56.67
N TYR A 576 -1.83 23.86 55.76
CA TYR A 576 -3.30 23.79 55.79
C TYR A 576 -3.82 22.58 55.03
N ARG A 577 -5.01 22.13 55.41
CA ARG A 577 -5.76 21.08 54.72
C ARG A 577 -7.24 21.41 54.73
N VAL A 578 -7.90 21.12 53.61
CA VAL A 578 -9.34 21.29 53.45
C VAL A 578 -9.94 20.09 52.72
N SER A 579 -11.07 19.58 53.20
CA SER A 579 -11.81 18.53 52.48
C SER A 579 -12.48 19.12 51.24
N VAL A 580 -12.56 18.35 50.17
CA VAL A 580 -13.25 18.71 48.93
C VAL A 580 -14.59 17.98 48.88
N PRO A 581 -15.72 18.59 49.31
CA PRO A 581 -17.03 17.92 49.31
C PRO A 581 -17.69 17.88 47.93
N ASP A 582 -17.43 18.86 47.06
CA ASP A 582 -17.86 18.88 45.64
C ASP A 582 -16.87 18.09 44.77
N ALA A 583 -16.64 16.86 45.21
CA ALA A 583 -15.74 15.89 44.64
C ALA A 583 -16.53 14.99 43.67
N SER A 584 -15.98 14.70 42.51
CA SER A 584 -16.60 13.94 41.41
C SER A 584 -17.42 14.76 40.40
N ARG A 585 -16.95 15.98 40.11
CA ARG A 585 -17.54 16.82 39.05
C ARG A 585 -17.25 16.22 37.68
N GLU A 586 -18.25 16.31 36.80
CA GLU A 586 -18.15 15.78 35.44
C GLU A 586 -17.06 16.51 34.63
N ARG A 587 -16.24 15.71 33.95
CA ARG A 587 -15.11 16.07 33.09
C ARG A 587 -15.03 15.13 31.90
N ALA A 588 -16.02 15.21 31.02
CA ALA A 588 -16.10 14.40 29.81
C ALA A 588 -14.89 14.59 28.86
N ASP A 589 -14.19 15.72 28.93
CA ASP A 589 -12.91 15.93 28.27
C ASP A 589 -11.80 15.01 28.82
N VAL A 590 -11.70 14.88 30.14
CA VAL A 590 -10.75 14.00 30.83
C VAL A 590 -11.12 12.54 30.60
N GLY A 591 -12.41 12.19 30.66
CA GLY A 591 -12.91 10.84 30.36
C GLY A 591 -12.53 10.34 28.96
N ARG A 592 -12.52 11.24 27.96
CA ARG A 592 -12.08 10.92 26.60
C ARG A 592 -10.56 10.81 26.46
N ALA A 593 -9.81 11.64 27.19
CA ALA A 593 -8.35 11.64 27.12
C ALA A 593 -7.71 10.48 27.90
N PHE A 594 -8.31 10.09 29.03
CA PHE A 594 -7.79 9.06 29.93
C PHE A 594 -8.87 8.00 30.26
N PRO A 595 -9.41 7.29 29.25
CA PRO A 595 -10.51 6.35 29.47
C PRO A 595 -10.06 5.09 30.23
N ALA A 596 -8.76 4.77 30.21
CA ALA A 596 -8.15 3.67 30.95
C ALA A 596 -8.02 3.93 32.47
N ILE A 597 -8.53 5.07 32.97
CA ILE A 597 -8.57 5.38 34.40
C ILE A 597 -10.01 5.35 34.88
N TYR A 598 -10.23 4.65 36.00
CA TYR A 598 -11.55 4.54 36.61
C TYR A 598 -12.13 5.91 36.92
N ASN A 599 -13.39 6.12 36.50
CA ASN A 599 -14.18 7.33 36.78
C ASN A 599 -13.49 8.65 36.37
N SER A 600 -12.64 8.62 35.34
CA SER A 600 -11.92 9.81 34.85
C SER A 600 -12.85 10.90 34.31
N ASP A 601 -14.04 10.54 33.87
CA ASP A 601 -15.13 11.45 33.49
C ASP A 601 -15.81 12.13 34.69
N HIS A 602 -15.53 11.71 35.93
CA HIS A 602 -15.97 12.37 37.16
C HIS A 602 -14.77 12.64 38.07
N SER A 603 -13.69 13.15 37.50
CA SER A 603 -12.44 13.44 38.22
C SER A 603 -12.31 14.89 38.68
N GLY A 604 -13.30 15.74 38.39
CA GLY A 604 -13.24 17.18 38.65
C GLY A 604 -13.42 17.53 40.13
N PHE A 605 -12.73 18.58 40.56
CA PHE A 605 -12.85 19.18 41.89
C PHE A 605 -12.82 20.71 41.83
N GLN A 606 -13.46 21.36 42.80
CA GLN A 606 -13.32 22.80 43.03
C GLN A 606 -13.62 23.16 44.49
N ILE A 607 -12.94 24.18 45.01
CA ILE A 607 -13.20 24.73 46.34
C ILE A 607 -12.70 26.16 46.47
N GLY A 608 -13.49 27.00 47.15
CA GLY A 608 -13.07 28.32 47.63
C GLY A 608 -13.03 28.35 49.16
N PHE A 609 -11.99 28.94 49.74
CA PHE A 609 -11.84 29.05 51.20
C PHE A 609 -11.10 30.33 51.61
N THR A 610 -11.23 30.70 52.88
CA THR A 610 -10.47 31.82 53.47
C THR A 610 -9.04 31.36 53.79
N ILE A 611 -8.03 32.12 53.34
CA ILE A 611 -6.62 31.83 53.56
C ILE A 611 -6.33 31.94 55.07
N PRO A 612 -5.90 30.85 55.75
CA PRO A 612 -5.54 30.92 57.15
C PRO A 612 -4.21 31.69 57.34
N ASP A 613 -4.04 32.31 58.51
CA ASP A 613 -2.86 33.14 58.81
C ASP A 613 -1.53 32.41 58.60
N GLN A 614 -1.47 31.13 58.95
CA GLN A 614 -0.29 30.27 58.78
C GLN A 614 0.09 30.01 57.31
N MET A 615 -0.79 30.32 56.36
CA MET A 615 -0.51 30.24 54.92
C MET A 615 -0.15 31.62 54.32
N GLN A 616 -0.42 32.72 55.04
CA GLN A 616 -0.12 34.06 54.54
C GLN A 616 1.38 34.28 54.40
N HIS A 617 1.76 34.90 53.29
CA HIS A 617 3.13 35.25 52.95
C HIS A 617 4.04 34.05 52.64
N HIS A 618 3.47 32.86 52.44
CA HIS A 618 4.17 31.65 52.01
C HIS A 618 4.05 31.41 50.51
N VAL A 619 5.03 30.71 49.94
CA VAL A 619 4.86 30.04 48.64
C VAL A 619 4.49 28.60 48.96
N VAL A 620 3.37 28.11 48.44
CA VAL A 620 2.84 26.77 48.76
C VAL A 620 2.85 25.85 47.56
N ARG A 621 2.92 24.53 47.79
CA ARG A 621 2.55 23.50 46.83
C ARG A 621 1.26 22.83 47.30
N ILE A 622 0.33 22.63 46.38
CA ILE A 622 -0.98 22.05 46.66
C ILE A 622 -0.97 20.59 46.23
N ILE A 623 -1.46 19.71 47.09
CA ILE A 623 -1.74 18.32 46.77
C ILE A 623 -3.25 18.15 46.64
N HIS A 624 -3.72 17.60 45.53
CA HIS A 624 -5.04 16.98 45.50
C HIS A 624 -4.88 15.49 45.86
N ARG A 625 -5.51 15.08 46.96
CA ARG A 625 -5.36 13.75 47.54
C ARG A 625 -6.69 12.99 47.55
N TYR A 626 -6.69 11.76 47.03
CA TYR A 626 -7.68 10.74 47.36
C TYR A 626 -7.24 9.93 48.59
N SER A 627 -8.15 9.53 49.47
CA SER A 627 -7.84 8.70 50.64
C SER A 627 -9.00 7.78 51.03
N THR A 628 -8.64 6.67 51.69
CA THR A 628 -9.60 5.71 52.25
C THR A 628 -10.19 6.13 53.59
N ASP A 629 -9.57 7.09 54.30
CA ASP A 629 -10.01 7.52 55.63
C ASP A 629 -10.40 9.00 55.68
N ALA A 630 -11.32 9.32 56.60
CA ALA A 630 -11.88 10.65 56.78
C ALA A 630 -10.90 11.69 57.35
N ALA A 631 -9.67 11.31 57.73
CA ALA A 631 -8.61 12.26 58.05
C ALA A 631 -7.68 12.51 56.86
N GLY A 632 -7.71 11.69 55.81
CA GLY A 632 -6.89 11.86 54.60
C GLY A 632 -5.44 11.37 54.73
N ASN A 633 -5.16 10.44 55.64
CA ASN A 633 -3.80 10.06 56.04
C ASN A 633 -3.43 8.60 55.76
N ARG A 634 -4.38 7.78 55.29
CA ARG A 634 -4.22 6.35 55.04
C ARG A 634 -4.55 6.03 53.59
N GLN A 635 -3.71 5.18 52.99
CA GLN A 635 -3.85 4.64 51.63
C GLN A 635 -4.35 5.69 50.66
N TYR A 636 -3.48 6.63 50.34
CA TYR A 636 -3.82 7.82 49.58
C TYR A 636 -3.11 7.87 48.23
N THR A 637 -3.69 8.64 47.31
CA THR A 637 -3.13 8.90 45.98
C THR A 637 -3.12 10.39 45.73
N ASP A 638 -1.95 10.90 45.35
CA ASP A 638 -1.66 12.33 45.29
C ASP A 638 -1.42 12.80 43.87
N TYR A 639 -1.87 14.02 43.59
CA TYR A 639 -1.47 14.82 42.44
C TYR A 639 -1.05 16.22 42.90
N TRP A 640 0.02 16.75 42.32
CA TRP A 640 0.73 17.92 42.83
C TRP A 640 0.57 19.13 41.90
N SER A 641 0.39 20.31 42.48
CA SER A 641 0.49 21.58 41.76
C SER A 641 1.95 22.05 41.63
N GLY A 642 2.18 23.03 40.76
CA GLY A 642 3.36 23.89 40.87
C GLY A 642 3.33 24.77 42.13
N PRO A 643 4.40 25.55 42.40
CA PRO A 643 4.41 26.52 43.50
C PRO A 643 3.39 27.63 43.25
N VAL A 644 2.71 28.06 44.32
CA VAL A 644 1.66 29.07 44.33
C VAL A 644 2.03 30.13 45.36
N ASP A 645 2.10 31.39 44.94
CA ASP A 645 2.38 32.51 45.85
C ASP A 645 1.13 32.89 46.62
N VAL A 646 1.22 32.86 47.96
CA VAL A 646 0.18 33.34 48.87
C VAL A 646 0.65 34.65 49.49
N ASN A 647 0.48 35.75 48.75
CA ASN A 647 0.77 37.13 49.22
C ASN A 647 2.22 37.37 49.72
N SER A 648 3.27 36.76 49.14
CA SER A 648 4.65 36.79 49.66
C SER A 648 5.29 38.19 49.75
N TYR A 649 6.12 38.41 50.79
CA TYR A 649 6.87 39.68 50.96
C TYR A 649 7.88 39.93 49.84
N ALA A 650 8.53 38.88 49.33
CA ALA A 650 9.59 39.00 48.33
C ALA A 650 9.11 39.69 47.06
N GLN A 651 7.95 39.29 46.53
CA GLN A 651 7.41 39.88 45.32
C GLN A 651 7.07 41.37 45.52
N ARG A 652 6.41 41.71 46.64
CA ARG A 652 6.02 43.10 46.94
C ARG A 652 7.24 44.00 47.13
N LEU A 653 8.27 43.53 47.84
CA LEU A 653 9.50 44.27 48.07
C LEU A 653 10.30 44.48 46.78
N VAL A 654 10.53 43.43 46.00
CA VAL A 654 11.27 43.54 44.73
C VAL A 654 10.55 44.45 43.75
N ALA A 655 9.22 44.39 43.66
CA ALA A 655 8.44 45.31 42.83
C ALA A 655 8.65 46.78 43.24
N ALA A 656 8.57 47.08 44.54
CA ALA A 656 8.78 48.44 45.05
C ALA A 656 10.24 48.91 44.92
N TRP A 657 11.21 48.06 45.26
CA TRP A 657 12.64 48.36 45.17
C TRP A 657 13.07 48.58 43.73
N SER A 658 12.64 47.73 42.80
CA SER A 658 13.01 47.86 41.39
C SER A 658 12.58 49.19 40.79
N GLN A 659 11.39 49.70 41.15
CA GLN A 659 10.94 51.01 40.69
C GLN A 659 11.85 52.15 41.18
N ILE A 660 12.23 52.14 42.47
CA ILE A 660 13.10 53.16 43.06
C ILE A 660 14.52 53.07 42.48
N ILE A 661 15.08 51.86 42.42
CA ILE A 661 16.44 51.58 41.96
C ILE A 661 16.61 51.92 40.49
N ASN A 662 15.66 51.54 39.64
CA ASN A 662 15.74 51.82 38.21
C ASN A 662 15.65 53.32 37.92
N ASN A 663 14.89 54.08 38.72
CA ASN A 663 14.81 55.54 38.60
C ASN A 663 16.08 56.27 39.05
N PHE A 664 16.94 55.64 39.87
CA PHE A 664 18.20 56.24 40.29
C PHE A 664 19.22 56.35 39.16
N GLY A 665 19.17 55.44 38.17
CA GLY A 665 20.02 55.48 36.98
C GLY A 665 21.53 55.34 37.28
N ALA A 666 21.88 54.57 38.32
CA ALA A 666 23.23 54.12 38.65
C ALA A 666 23.16 52.82 39.48
N PRO A 667 24.28 52.08 39.67
CA PRO A 667 24.29 50.83 40.43
C PRO A 667 23.76 51.00 41.85
N VAL A 668 22.80 50.14 42.22
CA VAL A 668 22.27 50.00 43.58
C VAL A 668 22.11 48.51 43.91
N ASP A 669 22.41 48.15 45.14
CA ASP A 669 22.15 46.83 45.70
C ASP A 669 21.48 46.96 47.07
N ILE A 670 20.39 46.23 47.27
CA ILE A 670 19.66 46.15 48.54
C ILE A 670 19.41 44.69 48.89
N ALA A 671 19.60 44.37 50.17
CA ALA A 671 19.18 43.10 50.72
C ALA A 671 18.61 43.28 52.12
N ILE A 672 17.63 42.45 52.47
CA ILE A 672 17.15 42.28 53.84
C ILE A 672 17.18 40.82 54.27
N GLN A 673 17.21 40.60 55.58
CA GLN A 673 16.94 39.29 56.17
C GLN A 673 15.85 39.40 57.25
N LEU A 674 14.81 38.57 57.13
CA LEU A 674 13.70 38.50 58.10
C LEU A 674 14.10 37.64 59.31
N PRO A 675 13.96 38.13 60.56
CA PRO A 675 14.31 37.38 61.77
C PRO A 675 13.44 36.13 61.99
N SER A 676 12.16 36.17 61.60
CA SER A 676 11.19 35.09 61.85
C SER A 676 11.41 33.85 60.99
N THR A 677 11.86 34.05 59.74
CA THR A 677 12.00 32.97 58.74
C THR A 677 13.45 32.72 58.33
N GLY A 678 14.36 33.64 58.65
CA GLY A 678 15.72 33.65 58.12
C GLY A 678 15.81 33.99 56.63
N GLN A 679 14.66 34.25 55.97
CA GLN A 679 14.57 34.51 54.54
C GLN A 679 15.36 35.77 54.17
N VAL A 680 16.21 35.65 53.14
CA VAL A 680 16.92 36.77 52.52
C VAL A 680 16.17 37.18 51.25
N ILE A 681 15.88 38.47 51.14
CA ILE A 681 15.24 39.08 49.96
C ILE A 681 16.17 40.18 49.48
N SER A 682 16.58 40.13 48.22
CA SER A 682 17.55 41.07 47.64
C SER A 682 17.15 41.50 46.24
N TRP A 683 17.58 42.69 45.85
CA TRP A 683 17.45 43.21 44.50
C TRP A 683 18.61 44.14 44.14
N THR A 684 19.10 44.03 42.91
CA THR A 684 20.10 44.94 42.36
C THR A 684 19.83 45.19 40.88
N ASN A 685 20.15 46.39 40.40
CA ASN A 685 20.21 46.69 38.95
C ASN A 685 21.61 46.47 38.36
N ALA A 686 22.56 45.96 39.14
CA ALA A 686 23.93 45.68 38.73
C ALA A 686 24.33 44.24 39.13
N PRO A 687 23.73 43.20 38.51
CA PRO A 687 23.97 41.81 38.89
C PRO A 687 25.45 41.43 38.70
N GLY A 688 26.03 40.78 39.71
CA GLY A 688 27.44 40.38 39.72
C GLY A 688 28.43 41.50 40.08
N HIS A 689 27.96 42.74 40.23
CA HIS A 689 28.78 43.87 40.66
C HIS A 689 29.06 43.82 42.16
N GLN A 690 30.29 44.12 42.57
CA GLN A 690 30.66 44.29 43.98
C GLN A 690 30.82 45.78 44.27
N PHE A 691 30.24 46.21 45.38
CA PHE A 691 30.14 47.61 45.78
C PHE A 691 31.22 47.97 46.79
N ILE A 692 31.78 49.16 46.68
CA ILE A 692 32.75 49.67 47.66
C ILE A 692 32.05 49.96 48.99
N THR A 693 32.55 49.34 50.06
CA THR A 693 31.96 49.46 51.40
C THR A 693 32.03 50.87 51.97
N ALA A 694 33.04 51.65 51.58
CA ALA A 694 33.44 52.86 52.29
C ALA A 694 33.51 52.58 53.81
N SER A 695 32.89 53.41 54.65
CA SER A 695 32.91 53.23 56.11
C SER A 695 31.99 52.13 56.66
N SER A 696 31.16 51.45 55.84
CA SER A 696 30.35 50.32 56.34
C SER A 696 31.20 49.12 56.78
N VAL A 697 32.40 48.95 56.18
CA VAL A 697 33.39 47.92 56.58
C VAL A 697 33.82 48.02 58.04
N LYS A 698 33.66 49.19 58.68
CA LYS A 698 34.03 49.39 60.09
C LYS A 698 33.24 48.47 61.02
N VAL A 699 32.05 48.05 60.62
CA VAL A 699 31.27 47.02 61.34
C VAL A 699 32.00 45.67 61.29
N SER A 700 32.48 45.26 60.12
CA SER A 700 33.26 44.03 59.95
C SER A 700 34.60 44.09 60.70
N ILE A 701 35.29 45.25 60.66
CA ILE A 701 36.54 45.49 61.39
C ILE A 701 36.32 45.38 62.90
N LEU A 702 35.26 46.00 63.43
CA LEU A 702 34.94 45.89 64.85
C LEU A 702 34.57 44.45 65.21
N SER A 703 33.74 43.77 64.43
CA SER A 703 33.40 42.37 64.66
C SER A 703 34.64 41.47 64.69
N LEU A 704 35.59 41.68 63.78
CA LEU A 704 36.84 40.93 63.78
C LEU A 704 37.71 41.25 65.01
N LEU A 705 37.81 42.52 65.41
CA LEU A 705 38.53 42.92 66.62
C LEU A 705 37.92 42.28 67.87
N MET A 706 36.59 42.29 67.98
CA MET A 706 35.88 41.68 69.09
C MET A 706 36.06 40.15 69.11
N HIS A 707 36.08 39.52 67.93
CA HIS A 707 36.38 38.10 67.81
C HIS A 707 37.80 37.78 68.30
N ASN A 708 38.82 38.47 67.77
CA ASN A 708 40.24 38.24 68.11
C ASN A 708 40.57 38.50 69.59
N THR A 709 39.80 39.36 70.26
CA THR A 709 40.00 39.70 71.68
C THR A 709 39.09 38.92 72.63
N GLY A 710 38.23 38.04 72.11
CA GLY A 710 37.18 37.39 72.90
C GLY A 710 36.23 38.39 73.58
N GLY A 711 36.10 39.59 73.03
CA GLY A 711 35.32 40.71 73.57
C GLY A 711 36.03 41.58 74.62
N ASN A 712 37.30 41.29 74.96
CA ASN A 712 38.04 42.01 76.00
C ASN A 712 38.89 43.15 75.41
N LEU A 713 38.26 44.29 75.12
CA LEU A 713 38.98 45.50 74.69
C LEU A 713 39.52 46.28 75.89
N ASN A 714 40.78 46.72 75.82
CA ASN A 714 41.32 47.68 76.78
C ASN A 714 40.77 49.10 76.51
N GLY A 715 40.96 50.03 77.45
CA GLY A 715 40.40 51.39 77.36
C GLY A 715 40.76 52.16 76.08
N TYR A 716 41.97 51.94 75.54
CA TYR A 716 42.40 52.55 74.29
C TYR A 716 41.70 51.94 73.06
N GLN A 717 41.57 50.62 73.01
CA GLN A 717 40.82 49.93 71.96
C GLN A 717 39.33 50.28 72.00
N GLN A 718 38.76 50.48 73.20
CA GLN A 718 37.38 50.94 73.36
C GLN A 718 37.19 52.37 72.81
N ASP A 719 38.09 53.30 73.13
CA ASP A 719 38.08 54.66 72.57
C ASP A 719 38.16 54.64 71.03
N LEU A 720 39.10 53.86 70.47
CA LEU A 720 39.25 53.70 69.03
C LEU A 720 37.97 53.13 68.40
N ALA A 721 37.37 52.09 68.99
CA ALA A 721 36.14 51.48 68.50
C ALA A 721 34.95 52.46 68.54
N GLN A 722 34.83 53.25 69.61
CA GLN A 722 33.80 54.27 69.75
C GLN A 722 33.94 55.37 68.68
N ARG A 723 35.15 55.92 68.49
CA ARG A 723 35.43 56.90 67.45
C ARG A 723 35.19 56.34 66.05
N MET A 724 35.62 55.11 65.81
CA MET A 724 35.46 54.41 64.53
C MET A 724 33.98 54.21 64.16
N ILE A 725 33.13 53.71 65.06
CA ILE A 725 31.72 53.42 64.74
C ILE A 725 30.84 54.67 64.85
N ARG A 726 30.91 55.40 65.98
CA ARG A 726 29.94 56.47 66.29
C ARG A 726 30.18 57.74 65.49
N TYR A 727 31.43 58.04 65.19
CA TYR A 727 31.85 59.27 64.49
C TYR A 727 32.45 58.98 63.10
N SER A 728 32.61 57.71 62.74
CA SER A 728 33.26 57.30 61.48
C SER A 728 34.71 57.80 61.36
N ASP A 729 35.48 57.85 62.46
CA ASP A 729 36.89 58.29 62.46
C ASP A 729 37.78 57.33 61.66
N ASN A 730 38.47 57.85 60.64
CA ASN A 730 39.35 57.07 59.76
C ASN A 730 40.71 56.75 60.41
N ASN A 731 41.24 57.64 61.25
CA ASN A 731 42.51 57.41 61.95
C ASN A 731 42.35 56.30 62.99
N ALA A 732 41.23 56.29 63.71
CA ALA A 732 40.89 55.20 64.63
C ALA A 732 40.77 53.86 63.88
N THR A 733 40.12 53.86 62.71
CA THR A 733 39.99 52.68 61.86
C THR A 733 41.35 52.16 61.40
N SER A 734 42.20 53.03 60.84
CA SER A 734 43.53 52.65 60.38
C SER A 734 44.42 52.15 61.52
N THR A 735 44.32 52.75 62.71
CA THR A 735 45.03 52.29 63.91
C THR A 735 44.59 50.88 64.32
N ILE A 736 43.28 50.61 64.33
CA ILE A 736 42.76 49.28 64.66
C ILE A 736 43.27 48.24 63.66
N THR A 737 43.09 48.53 62.37
CA THR A 737 43.44 47.61 61.29
C THR A 737 44.95 47.31 61.27
N ALA A 738 45.80 48.34 61.37
CA ALA A 738 47.26 48.17 61.32
C ALA A 738 47.80 47.44 62.55
N ASN A 739 47.35 47.79 63.76
CA ASN A 739 48.00 47.34 64.99
C ASN A 739 47.42 46.05 65.57
N TYR A 740 46.16 45.71 65.26
CA TYR A 740 45.48 44.59 65.92
C TYR A 740 44.92 43.54 64.97
N LEU A 741 44.81 43.84 63.68
CA LEU A 741 44.16 42.95 62.71
C LEU A 741 45.11 42.43 61.62
N GLY A 742 46.41 42.73 61.68
CA GLY A 742 47.38 42.30 60.66
C GLY A 742 47.31 43.09 59.36
N GLY A 743 46.89 44.37 59.43
CA GLY A 743 46.74 45.23 58.26
C GLY A 743 45.47 44.94 57.45
N ASN A 744 45.35 45.57 56.28
CA ASN A 744 44.16 45.48 55.43
C ASN A 744 43.82 44.02 55.08
N GLY A 745 44.81 43.21 54.69
CA GLY A 745 44.61 41.81 54.30
C GLY A 745 43.99 40.94 55.40
N GLY A 746 44.19 41.28 56.67
CA GLY A 746 43.63 40.54 57.80
C GLY A 746 42.12 40.70 57.96
N ILE A 747 41.51 41.76 57.41
CA ILE A 747 40.05 41.93 57.37
C ILE A 747 39.39 40.74 56.65
N ASN A 748 40.02 40.15 55.63
CA ASN A 748 39.48 38.98 54.93
C ASN A 748 39.21 37.76 55.84
N ALA A 749 39.77 37.71 57.06
CA ALA A 749 39.50 36.64 58.01
C ALA A 749 38.01 36.55 58.39
N ILE A 750 37.33 37.69 58.61
CA ILE A 750 35.89 37.68 58.94
C ILE A 750 35.05 37.29 57.73
N PHE A 751 35.43 37.72 56.52
CA PHE A 751 34.71 37.38 55.31
C PHE A 751 34.74 35.87 55.06
N ARG A 752 35.91 35.24 55.24
CA ARG A 752 36.02 33.77 55.19
C ARG A 752 35.22 33.09 56.30
N ALA A 753 35.31 33.57 57.54
CA ALA A 753 34.64 32.94 58.68
C ALA A 753 33.11 32.97 58.57
N LEU A 754 32.54 34.04 58.01
CA LEU A 754 31.09 34.21 57.85
C LEU A 754 30.58 33.79 56.46
N GLY A 755 31.46 33.28 55.58
CA GLY A 755 31.11 32.86 54.23
C GLY A 755 30.70 34.00 53.29
N MET A 756 31.24 35.20 53.47
CA MET A 756 31.03 36.39 52.62
C MET A 756 31.89 36.30 51.35
N ASN A 757 31.50 35.39 50.45
CA ASN A 757 32.29 34.99 49.27
C ASN A 757 32.39 36.04 48.15
N SER A 758 31.66 37.14 48.28
CA SER A 758 31.71 38.31 47.40
C SER A 758 32.23 39.54 48.14
N SER A 759 32.91 39.35 49.29
CA SER A 759 33.57 40.44 50.04
C SER A 759 35.07 40.25 50.12
N TYR A 760 35.84 41.25 49.70
CA TYR A 760 37.30 41.22 49.70
C TYR A 760 37.89 42.59 49.98
N THR A 761 38.98 42.63 50.75
CA THR A 761 39.66 43.88 51.05
C THR A 761 40.39 44.43 49.82
N GLY A 762 40.16 45.71 49.49
CA GLY A 762 40.90 46.44 48.46
C GLY A 762 42.26 46.95 48.96
N GLU A 763 42.90 47.82 48.17
CA GLU A 763 44.21 48.43 48.51
C GLU A 763 44.19 49.12 49.88
N HIS A 764 43.09 49.81 50.18
CA HIS A 764 42.79 50.39 51.49
C HIS A 764 41.54 49.75 52.09
N TRP A 765 41.44 49.71 53.43
CA TRP A 765 40.26 49.13 54.11
C TRP A 765 38.94 49.75 53.61
N GLY A 766 38.91 51.03 53.24
CA GLY A 766 37.73 51.72 52.73
C GLY A 766 37.32 51.35 51.29
N TRP A 767 38.21 50.68 50.55
CA TRP A 767 38.00 50.15 49.19
C TRP A 767 37.70 48.65 49.21
N THR A 768 37.39 48.10 50.38
CA THR A 768 36.81 46.77 50.49
C THR A 768 35.55 46.70 49.62
N VAL A 769 35.44 45.66 48.81
CA VAL A 769 34.26 45.42 47.97
C VAL A 769 33.35 44.40 48.65
N THR A 770 32.04 44.47 48.38
CA THR A 770 31.02 43.60 48.98
C THR A 770 29.76 43.51 48.14
N THR A 771 28.81 42.66 48.50
CA THR A 771 27.39 42.80 48.13
C THR A 771 26.54 43.10 49.36
N ALA A 772 25.32 43.59 49.16
CA ALA A 772 24.34 43.77 50.24
C ALA A 772 24.03 42.44 50.93
N ALA A 773 23.85 41.37 50.15
CA ALA A 773 23.58 40.03 50.68
C ALA A 773 24.71 39.48 51.57
N ASP A 774 25.98 39.75 51.23
CA ASP A 774 27.09 39.36 52.10
C ASP A 774 27.13 40.17 53.39
N GLN A 775 26.80 41.46 53.35
CA GLN A 775 26.77 42.30 54.53
C GLN A 775 25.66 41.88 55.50
N LEU A 776 24.58 41.27 55.00
CA LEU A 776 23.62 40.63 55.88
C LEU A 776 24.23 39.49 56.71
N LYS A 777 25.33 38.84 56.29
CA LYS A 777 25.95 37.75 57.08
C LYS A 777 26.63 38.28 58.34
N VAL A 778 27.34 39.41 58.26
CA VAL A 778 27.89 40.06 59.46
C VAL A 778 26.79 40.66 60.32
N LEU A 779 25.72 41.20 59.73
CA LEU A 779 24.56 41.68 60.49
C LEU A 779 23.80 40.53 61.16
N ASN A 780 23.64 39.38 60.49
CA ASN A 780 23.04 38.17 61.03
C ASN A 780 23.83 37.68 62.26
N GLU A 781 25.15 37.65 62.14
CA GLU A 781 26.05 37.31 63.25
C GLU A 781 25.90 38.25 64.45
N ILE A 782 25.70 39.55 64.23
CA ILE A 782 25.53 40.52 65.31
C ILE A 782 24.11 40.47 65.90
N PHE A 783 23.07 40.47 65.06
CA PHE A 783 21.70 40.79 65.45
C PHE A 783 20.80 39.57 65.65
N LEU A 784 20.99 38.49 64.87
CA LEU A 784 20.03 37.40 64.75
C LEU A 784 20.56 36.05 65.27
N LYS A 785 21.86 35.93 65.56
CA LYS A 785 22.48 34.72 66.11
C LYS A 785 22.92 34.89 67.57
N PRO A 786 22.00 34.77 68.55
CA PRO A 786 22.43 34.65 69.94
C PRO A 786 23.28 33.39 70.14
N HIS A 787 24.26 33.44 71.06
CA HIS A 787 25.12 32.30 71.39
C HIS A 787 25.93 31.71 70.22
N SER A 788 26.28 32.53 69.23
CA SER A 788 27.15 32.12 68.13
C SER A 788 28.58 31.82 68.62
N ASP A 789 29.22 30.84 67.98
CA ASP A 789 30.62 30.48 68.23
C ASP A 789 31.62 31.55 67.75
N TYR A 790 31.20 32.44 66.84
CA TYR A 790 32.09 33.47 66.29
C TYR A 790 32.09 34.76 67.13
N LEU A 791 30.94 35.34 67.45
CA LEU A 791 30.82 36.45 68.41
C LEU A 791 30.05 36.07 69.67
N ASN A 792 30.70 36.16 70.82
CA ASN A 792 30.03 36.03 72.12
C ASN A 792 29.00 37.16 72.36
N ASP A 793 28.07 36.92 73.29
CA ASP A 793 26.94 37.81 73.57
C ASP A 793 27.37 39.22 74.00
N GLY A 794 28.43 39.33 74.80
CA GLY A 794 29.00 40.62 75.23
C GLY A 794 29.51 41.44 74.05
N SER A 795 30.23 40.79 73.14
CA SER A 795 30.74 41.41 71.90
C SER A 795 29.61 41.94 71.02
N ARG A 796 28.57 41.12 70.79
CA ARG A 796 27.40 41.55 70.01
C ARG A 796 26.71 42.74 70.66
N ASN A 797 26.49 42.71 71.98
CA ASN A 797 25.84 43.81 72.70
C ASN A 797 26.65 45.10 72.64
N TYR A 798 27.98 45.03 72.70
CA TYR A 798 28.83 46.20 72.55
C TYR A 798 28.77 46.79 71.13
N ILE A 799 28.84 45.94 70.10
CA ILE A 799 28.70 46.38 68.68
C ILE A 799 27.34 47.04 68.47
N LYS A 800 26.25 46.41 68.95
CA LYS A 800 24.89 46.96 68.94
C LYS A 800 24.83 48.32 69.63
N TYR A 801 25.39 48.45 70.82
CA TYR A 801 25.43 49.72 71.55
C TYR A 801 26.08 50.83 70.72
N LEU A 802 27.22 50.57 70.08
CA LEU A 802 27.90 51.56 69.24
C LEU A 802 27.10 51.93 67.99
N MET A 803 26.49 50.94 67.32
CA MET A 803 25.65 51.18 66.14
C MET A 803 24.33 51.89 66.46
N ASN A 804 23.84 51.83 67.71
CA ASN A 804 22.65 52.56 68.18
C ASN A 804 22.99 53.97 68.73
N THR A 805 24.27 54.28 68.94
CA THR A 805 24.70 55.56 69.56
C THR A 805 25.59 56.38 68.64
N VAL A 806 25.42 56.22 67.32
CA VAL A 806 26.11 57.03 66.32
C VAL A 806 25.78 58.52 66.51
N SER A 807 26.72 59.39 66.13
CA SER A 807 26.51 60.83 66.21
C SER A 807 25.33 61.26 65.32
N PRO A 808 24.61 62.35 65.65
CA PRO A 808 23.48 62.81 64.85
C PRO A 808 23.80 63.02 63.36
N ALA A 809 25.04 63.37 63.02
CA ALA A 809 25.49 63.54 61.63
C ALA A 809 25.62 62.22 60.84
N GLN A 810 25.65 61.08 61.54
CA GLN A 810 25.73 59.71 61.01
C GLN A 810 24.37 58.98 61.09
N ASN A 811 23.30 59.71 61.40
CA ASN A 811 21.96 59.17 61.53
C ASN A 811 21.09 59.61 60.34
N TRP A 812 21.29 58.95 59.20
CA TRP A 812 20.48 59.09 57.98
C TRP A 812 20.46 57.74 57.25
N GLY A 813 19.72 57.58 56.15
CA GLY A 813 19.75 56.32 55.39
C GLY A 813 18.77 55.28 55.93
N ILE A 814 19.23 54.10 56.39
CA ILE A 814 18.29 53.03 56.82
C ILE A 814 17.40 53.42 58.02
N SER A 815 17.75 54.49 58.75
CA SER A 815 16.93 55.04 59.83
C SER A 815 15.71 55.83 59.34
N ALA A 816 15.62 56.23 58.07
CA ALA A 816 14.55 57.09 57.57
C ALA A 816 13.12 56.51 57.67
N GLY A 817 12.99 55.20 57.89
CA GLY A 817 11.71 54.50 58.11
C GLY A 817 11.45 54.08 59.56
N SER A 818 12.34 54.37 60.52
CA SER A 818 12.20 53.87 61.90
C SER A 818 12.80 54.82 62.93
N SER A 819 12.12 54.99 64.07
CA SER A 819 12.67 55.72 65.23
C SER A 819 13.63 54.88 66.09
N ASN A 820 13.69 53.57 65.86
CA ASN A 820 14.58 52.63 66.55
C ASN A 820 15.39 51.85 65.50
N PHE A 821 16.70 52.00 65.53
CA PHE A 821 17.60 51.45 64.51
C PHE A 821 19.01 51.26 65.07
N TYR A 822 19.76 50.40 64.41
CA TYR A 822 21.19 50.21 64.61
C TYR A 822 21.84 50.43 63.26
N ILE A 823 22.75 51.40 63.14
CA ILE A 823 23.17 51.88 61.81
C ILE A 823 24.68 52.08 61.71
N LYS A 824 25.20 51.84 60.51
CA LYS A 824 26.48 52.37 60.06
C LYS A 824 26.39 52.81 58.60
N ASP A 825 26.69 54.09 58.38
CA ASP A 825 26.80 54.64 57.03
C ASP A 825 28.24 54.64 56.53
N GLY A 826 28.41 54.71 55.21
CA GLY A 826 29.70 54.90 54.59
C GLY A 826 29.62 55.66 53.27
N TRP A 827 30.50 56.63 53.09
CA TRP A 827 30.65 57.36 51.84
C TRP A 827 32.13 57.56 51.50
N ASN A 828 32.46 57.45 50.22
CA ASN A 828 33.79 57.67 49.69
C ASN A 828 33.70 58.35 48.32
N TYR A 829 34.56 59.33 48.08
CA TYR A 829 34.58 60.11 46.84
C TYR A 829 35.26 59.32 45.72
N ILE A 830 34.67 59.33 44.52
CA ILE A 830 35.18 58.65 43.33
C ILE A 830 35.87 59.67 42.41
N ASP A 831 35.11 60.60 41.81
CA ASP A 831 35.62 61.53 40.79
C ASP A 831 34.75 62.80 40.64
N ASN A 832 35.26 63.81 39.91
CA ASN A 832 34.67 65.13 39.67
C ASN A 832 33.78 65.15 38.41
N PRO A 833 32.57 65.79 38.39
CA PRO A 833 31.91 66.49 39.48
C PRO A 833 30.95 65.57 40.26
N TYR A 834 31.49 64.97 41.33
CA TYR A 834 30.78 64.42 42.49
C TYR A 834 30.15 63.03 42.31
N ALA A 835 30.92 62.04 41.86
CA ALA A 835 30.53 60.64 42.00
C ALA A 835 30.96 60.09 43.37
N TRP A 836 30.06 59.41 44.09
CA TRP A 836 30.32 58.82 45.41
C TRP A 836 29.91 57.35 45.46
N ASN A 837 30.67 56.56 46.22
CA ASN A 837 30.19 55.29 46.78
C ASN A 837 29.47 55.62 48.07
N VAL A 838 28.22 55.17 48.24
CA VAL A 838 27.42 55.47 49.43
C VAL A 838 26.69 54.21 49.89
N SER A 839 26.75 53.94 51.18
CA SER A 839 26.18 52.76 51.81
C SER A 839 25.53 53.10 53.16
N SER A 840 24.52 52.32 53.52
CA SER A 840 23.89 52.35 54.83
C SER A 840 23.46 50.93 55.19
N ILE A 841 23.94 50.43 56.32
CA ILE A 841 23.70 49.04 56.75
C ILE A 841 23.29 49.00 58.22
N GLY A 842 22.57 47.94 58.61
CA GLY A 842 22.20 47.76 60.00
C GLY A 842 20.93 46.94 60.24
N TYR A 843 20.20 47.30 61.30
CA TYR A 843 19.08 46.50 61.80
C TYR A 843 17.92 47.37 62.26
N ILE A 844 16.71 46.99 61.81
CA ILE A 844 15.44 47.48 62.33
C ILE A 844 14.88 46.41 63.29
N PRO A 845 14.80 46.70 64.60
CA PRO A 845 14.43 45.71 65.61
C PRO A 845 13.13 44.96 65.33
N ASN A 846 13.19 43.64 65.47
CA ASN A 846 12.09 42.69 65.24
C ASN A 846 11.49 42.69 63.83
N LYS A 847 12.16 43.36 62.86
CA LYS A 847 11.67 43.45 61.48
C LYS A 847 12.63 42.84 60.49
N TYR A 848 13.85 43.39 60.39
CA TYR A 848 14.86 42.90 59.44
C TYR A 848 16.24 43.51 59.67
N THR A 849 17.28 42.77 59.32
CA THR A 849 18.59 43.39 58.99
C THR A 849 18.55 43.88 57.55
N ILE A 850 19.22 44.99 57.26
CA ILE A 850 19.20 45.61 55.93
C ILE A 850 20.60 46.11 55.56
N ALA A 851 20.94 45.99 54.28
CA ALA A 851 22.12 46.59 53.70
C ALA A 851 21.77 47.23 52.36
N ILE A 852 22.19 48.48 52.14
CA ILE A 852 21.96 49.22 50.90
C ILE A 852 23.28 49.83 50.44
N TYR A 853 23.62 49.63 49.17
CA TYR A 853 24.81 50.14 48.50
C TYR A 853 24.44 50.87 47.23
N THR A 854 25.09 52.00 46.95
CA THR A 854 24.91 52.82 45.74
C THR A 854 26.25 53.37 45.26
N GLU A 855 26.41 53.59 43.96
CA GLU A 855 27.63 54.17 43.38
C GLU A 855 27.32 55.22 42.30
N GLY A 856 28.29 56.08 41.99
CA GLY A 856 28.29 56.86 40.74
C GLY A 856 27.40 58.11 40.70
N LYS A 857 26.77 58.50 41.83
CA LYS A 857 25.96 59.75 41.92
C LYS A 857 26.45 60.66 43.06
N PRO A 858 26.06 61.95 43.07
CA PRO A 858 26.29 62.85 44.19
C PRO A 858 25.74 62.29 45.50
N LEU A 859 26.47 62.51 46.59
CA LEU A 859 26.11 62.04 47.93
C LEU A 859 24.66 62.40 48.32
N THR A 860 24.19 63.60 47.95
CA THR A 860 22.82 64.06 48.20
C THR A 860 21.76 63.18 47.53
N ASN A 861 22.01 62.74 46.29
CA ASN A 861 21.08 61.90 45.54
C ASN A 861 21.09 60.46 46.06
N ALA A 862 22.28 59.94 46.37
CA ALA A 862 22.44 58.61 46.95
C ALA A 862 21.72 58.49 48.31
N ARG A 863 21.82 59.53 49.16
CA ARG A 863 21.07 59.60 50.43
C ARG A 863 19.57 59.44 50.24
N VAL A 864 18.99 60.24 49.34
CA VAL A 864 17.54 60.20 49.07
C VAL A 864 17.09 58.80 48.66
N VAL A 865 17.82 58.12 47.77
CA VAL A 865 17.45 56.78 47.30
C VAL A 865 17.59 55.72 48.40
N ILE A 866 18.65 55.78 49.21
CA ILE A 866 18.80 54.88 50.37
C ILE A 866 17.63 55.05 51.34
N GLU A 867 17.21 56.29 51.61
CA GLU A 867 16.10 56.58 52.53
C GLU A 867 14.74 56.13 51.97
N GLN A 868 14.48 56.34 50.67
CA GLN A 868 13.28 55.84 49.99
C GLN A 868 13.18 54.32 50.05
N LEU A 869 14.30 53.63 49.80
CA LEU A 869 14.37 52.17 49.90
C LEU A 869 14.11 51.69 51.32
N ALA A 870 14.66 52.37 52.33
CA ALA A 870 14.42 52.04 53.74
C ALA A 870 12.93 52.21 54.14
N GLN A 871 12.31 53.31 53.71
CA GLN A 871 10.90 53.63 54.01
C GLN A 871 9.92 52.65 53.38
N VAL A 872 10.10 52.32 52.09
CA VAL A 872 9.19 51.38 51.42
C VAL A 872 9.32 49.96 51.98
N THR A 873 10.55 49.55 52.33
CA THR A 873 10.82 48.27 52.99
C THR A 873 10.07 48.18 54.32
N ARG A 874 10.16 49.23 55.14
CA ARG A 874 9.46 49.32 56.42
C ARG A 874 7.95 49.20 56.23
N SER A 875 7.39 49.92 55.27
CA SER A 875 5.94 49.95 55.02
C SER A 875 5.38 48.60 54.56
N ILE A 876 6.12 47.85 53.74
CA ILE A 876 5.67 46.54 53.23
C ILE A 876 5.73 45.45 54.30
N ILE A 877 6.77 45.47 55.15
CA ILE A 877 6.97 44.46 56.20
C ILE A 877 6.16 44.78 57.47
N GLY A 878 5.66 46.00 57.61
CA GLY A 878 4.69 46.41 58.63
C GLY A 878 5.32 46.92 59.90
#